data_AF-A0AA43ZTY7-F1
#
_entry.id   AF-A0AA43ZTY7-F1
#
_cell.length_a   1.000
_cell.length_b   1.000
_cell.length_c   1.000
_cell.angle_alpha   90.00
_cell.angle_beta   90.00
_cell.angle_gamma   90.00
#
_symmetry.space_group_name_H-M   'P 1'
#
loop_
_entity.id
_entity.type
_entity.pdbx_description
1 polymer ?
#
loop_
_entity_poly.entity_id
_entity_poly.type
_entity_poly.pdbx_seq_one_letter_code
_entity_poly.pdbx_strand_id
1 'polypeptide(L)'
;MPARKVAYSEEMDEYFKSMLSKCNECYDVAERARALGRDTETFVEIPQAEDLASRCEKLLADYHVGEIADDIRRLTDEYKNRELVCLMVAKEVAKRPAERPELAIDRAIRVGLAVLTEGVLVAPLEGLADTKIKKNADGSEYIDLVFAGPIRAAGGTAQAMSVLIADVVRQEVGIGKYIPTDAEINRFIEEIPLYKQCQHLQYTPSPKEIQLIVGKCPICIDGEGTEQMEISGFRDLPRLDTNRVRGGACLVVAEGLCQKAPKIKKHVDKLKLEGWEFLDEYLKGKGTSTSSNTEGRVLKPADKYLKDIVAGRPIFGYPSRVGAFRLRYGRARTSGLASLAYSPASMFILDEFPALGTQLKIERPGKACVVTPCDKLEGPIVVLKNGDLVQCNTKEEALAVRKDIAEITDTGEILVPFGEFCENNHFLVPPGYPIEWHKLELKKKGGLPDDWEHPTWDRALEMSRTLGVPLHPDYNLFWFDVDVDRLKGLRNDILNNGAFTDGKLSIPKASVDKRTLEDLGALHKVRDGHIIIERYAIPLIYGLGLDIADGEIVERSAFDGEDSLTAVSNAMGIEVRARARTRIGTRMGRPEKAKDRSSGNSAFGNGLFAVTDAPCIKKSLKEAMSTQDKARFMTADQLKAVGIKANKNGLLIDYAERTCPRCGEKTFRSWCRKCNVHTELPPDAKDVDKFDRPLIPVDIRQEYRDAMDYLGLKDINDVKTIENFTSIIKTPEPLEKGILRARNNLTTYKDGTVRFDMTDIPITHFKPREIGLPIEKAHQLGYTHDWNGEPLTDGDQICELKVQDVIPNVECGAHLVKVATFVDDLLERFYKMPRYYNVETPTDMIGHMTVGLAPHTSGGILCRLIGYTKASGCMGHPFFHAGKRRNCDGDEDCIMLLLDGLLNFSKVYIPSSRGGLMDTPLVLTTRLDPNEIDKEAHNVDCLREYPIELYEAAMQLKDAKDVEKLMDLVGGRIGTNLQYEGFGFTHDTYDINEGPYKSAYTLLETMSDKMIAQLELGKKLRAVDVKDEASKVIDKHFMPDMAGNLRSFSAQTFRCTNCNSKYRRIPLSGICTNCGHDLNLTVHEKSVRKYLGVSQDVCEKYGMSDYTRERVEILSISMDSLFNNDKVKKCKLSDFF
;
A
#
# COMPACT_ATOMS: atom_id res chain seq x y z
N MET A 1 32.97 18.30 -0.55
CA MET A 1 32.55 19.56 -1.22
C MET A 1 31.32 20.13 -0.51
N PRO A 2 31.00 21.45 -0.50
CA PRO A 2 29.74 21.90 0.10
C PRO A 2 28.56 21.31 -0.71
N ALA A 3 27.57 20.77 0.00
CA ALA A 3 26.36 20.21 -0.60
C ALA A 3 25.73 21.23 -1.57
N ARG A 4 25.20 20.74 -2.70
CA ARG A 4 24.46 21.54 -3.68
C ARG A 4 23.50 22.48 -2.92
N LYS A 5 23.60 23.79 -3.16
CA LYS A 5 22.74 24.78 -2.52
C LYS A 5 21.32 24.53 -3.03
N VAL A 6 20.54 23.76 -2.28
CA VAL A 6 19.18 23.36 -2.64
C VAL A 6 18.34 24.64 -2.69
N ALA A 7 17.61 24.84 -3.79
CA ALA A 7 16.80 26.03 -4.00
C ALA A 7 15.52 25.97 -3.17
N TYR A 8 15.48 26.63 -2.03
CA TYR A 8 14.27 26.77 -1.21
C TYR A 8 14.18 28.21 -0.67
N SER A 9 12.98 28.63 -0.29
CA SER A 9 12.72 29.92 0.36
C SER A 9 13.38 30.01 1.74
N GLU A 10 13.50 31.24 2.27
CA GLU A 10 14.00 31.46 3.63
C GLU A 10 13.11 30.77 4.68
N GLU A 11 11.80 30.76 4.48
CA GLU A 11 10.87 30.07 5.38
C GLU A 11 11.09 28.55 5.40
N MET A 12 11.32 27.94 4.23
CA MET A 12 11.62 26.51 4.16
C MET A 12 13.00 26.17 4.75
N ASP A 13 13.98 27.07 4.65
CA ASP A 13 15.27 26.93 5.34
C ASP A 13 15.10 26.91 6.86
N GLU A 14 14.33 27.84 7.41
CA GLU A 14 14.00 27.89 8.83
C GLU A 14 13.26 26.63 9.31
N TYR A 15 12.32 26.14 8.50
CA TYR A 15 11.64 24.88 8.77
C TYR A 15 12.62 23.70 8.88
N PHE A 16 13.51 23.51 7.90
CA PHE A 16 14.48 22.42 7.93
C PHE A 16 15.49 22.57 9.08
N LYS A 17 15.93 23.79 9.39
CA LYS A 17 16.78 24.07 10.55
C LYS A 17 16.10 23.71 11.87
N SER A 18 14.82 24.06 12.02
CA SER A 18 14.03 23.70 13.22
C SER A 18 13.88 22.18 13.37
N MET A 19 13.57 21.48 12.27
CA MET A 19 13.48 20.02 12.23
C MET A 19 14.81 19.38 12.64
N LEU A 20 15.93 19.83 12.05
CA LEU A 20 17.26 19.31 12.36
C LEU A 20 17.68 19.59 13.81
N SER A 21 17.38 20.78 14.33
CA SER A 21 17.67 21.14 15.72
C SER A 21 16.97 20.18 16.70
N LYS A 22 15.68 19.91 16.50
CA LYS A 22 14.92 18.97 17.34
C LYS A 22 15.38 17.53 17.15
N CYS A 23 15.79 17.15 15.94
CA CYS A 23 16.39 15.85 15.67
C CYS A 23 17.69 15.68 16.49
N ASN A 24 18.59 16.67 16.44
CA ASN A 24 19.85 16.64 17.17
C ASN A 24 19.65 16.60 18.69
N GLU A 25 18.65 17.30 19.23
CA GLU A 25 18.28 17.20 20.64
C GLU A 25 17.94 15.75 21.06
N CYS A 26 17.15 15.04 20.26
CA CYS A 26 16.86 13.62 20.50
C CYS A 26 18.12 12.75 20.43
N TYR A 27 19.01 13.01 19.48
CA TYR A 27 20.29 12.31 19.37
C TYR A 27 21.20 12.56 20.57
N ASP A 28 21.29 13.79 21.07
CA ASP A 28 22.09 14.14 22.25
C ASP A 28 21.59 13.45 23.52
N VAL A 29 20.28 13.27 23.67
CA VAL A 29 19.69 12.49 24.76
C VAL A 29 20.03 11.00 24.59
N ALA A 30 19.84 10.46 23.38
CA ALA A 30 20.07 9.04 23.10
C ALA A 30 21.55 8.65 23.25
N GLU A 31 22.49 9.46 22.76
CA GLU A 31 23.93 9.20 22.88
C GLU A 31 24.38 9.21 24.34
N ARG A 32 23.89 10.15 25.15
CA ARG A 32 24.18 10.16 26.60
C ARG A 32 23.65 8.91 27.29
N ALA A 33 22.46 8.43 26.91
CA ALA A 33 21.89 7.22 27.47
C ALA A 33 22.68 5.97 27.05
N ARG A 34 23.02 5.85 25.76
CA ARG A 34 23.82 4.74 25.20
C ARG A 34 25.23 4.68 25.78
N ALA A 35 25.87 5.83 25.98
CA ALA A 35 27.20 5.94 26.58
C ALA A 35 27.29 5.40 28.03
N LEU A 36 26.16 5.26 28.73
CA LEU A 36 26.11 4.56 30.03
C LEU A 36 26.39 3.06 29.92
N GLY A 37 26.39 2.50 28.69
CA GLY A 37 26.75 1.11 28.43
C GLY A 37 25.73 0.09 28.90
N ARG A 38 24.45 0.50 29.03
CA ARG A 38 23.36 -0.38 29.49
C ARG A 38 22.70 -1.17 28.36
N ASP A 39 22.89 -0.75 27.12
CA ASP A 39 22.37 -1.39 25.91
C ASP A 39 23.39 -2.32 25.26
N THR A 40 22.99 -2.97 24.17
CA THR A 40 23.84 -3.86 23.36
C THR A 40 25.07 -3.16 22.80
N GLU A 41 24.94 -1.88 22.46
CA GLU A 41 25.99 -1.01 21.96
C GLU A 41 26.06 0.28 22.79
N THR A 42 27.23 0.92 22.79
CA THR A 42 27.52 2.14 23.59
C THR A 42 27.27 3.46 22.85
N PHE A 43 26.78 3.39 21.62
CA PHE A 43 26.47 4.52 20.74
C PHE A 43 25.11 4.31 20.05
N VAL A 44 24.57 5.35 19.42
CA VAL A 44 23.32 5.25 18.65
C VAL A 44 23.56 4.56 17.31
N GLU A 45 22.82 3.48 17.06
CA GLU A 45 23.03 2.62 15.88
C GLU A 45 22.32 3.08 14.60
N ILE A 46 21.46 4.11 14.68
CA ILE A 46 20.74 4.70 13.54
C ILE A 46 21.48 5.96 13.07
N PRO A 47 22.32 5.89 12.02
CA PRO A 47 23.02 7.06 11.51
C PRO A 47 22.08 8.04 10.80
N GLN A 48 22.39 9.33 10.92
CA GLN A 48 21.74 10.39 10.14
C GLN A 48 22.32 10.44 8.73
N ALA A 49 21.47 10.77 7.75
CA ALA A 49 21.86 11.05 6.38
C ALA A 49 21.08 12.25 5.82
N GLU A 50 21.80 13.19 5.22
CA GLU A 50 21.24 14.42 4.66
C GLU A 50 20.79 14.29 3.20
N ASP A 51 21.38 13.34 2.47
CA ASP A 51 21.20 13.15 1.04
C ASP A 51 21.40 11.68 0.62
N LEU A 52 21.09 11.37 -0.64
CA LEU A 52 21.24 10.05 -1.25
C LEU A 52 22.63 9.48 -1.08
N ALA A 53 23.64 10.32 -1.33
CA ALA A 53 25.03 9.96 -1.27
C ALA A 53 25.42 9.46 0.14
N SER A 54 25.04 10.21 1.18
CA SER A 54 25.26 9.82 2.58
C SER A 54 24.48 8.56 2.94
N ARG A 55 23.24 8.43 2.46
CA ARG A 55 22.44 7.20 2.69
C ARG A 55 23.14 5.97 2.13
N CYS A 56 23.59 6.01 0.88
CA CYS A 56 24.30 4.89 0.27
C CYS A 56 25.58 4.52 1.03
N GLU A 57 26.36 5.53 1.45
CA GLU A 57 27.59 5.32 2.22
C GLU A 57 27.33 4.68 3.58
N LYS A 58 26.38 5.23 4.36
CA LYS A 58 26.04 4.69 5.70
C LYS A 58 25.42 3.29 5.61
N LEU A 59 24.58 3.04 4.61
CA LEU A 59 23.93 1.75 4.41
C LEU A 59 24.93 0.65 4.05
N LEU A 60 25.96 0.99 3.26
CA LEU A 60 26.97 0.05 2.79
C LEU A 60 28.29 0.08 3.58
N ALA A 61 28.30 0.70 4.76
CA ALA A 61 29.52 0.87 5.57
C ALA A 61 30.22 -0.47 5.86
N ASP A 62 29.45 -1.54 6.07
CA ASP A 62 29.96 -2.89 6.36
C ASP A 62 30.63 -3.57 5.15
N TYR A 63 30.52 -3.00 3.94
CA TYR A 63 31.10 -3.53 2.70
C TYR A 63 32.40 -2.82 2.27
N HIS A 64 33.01 -2.03 3.16
CA HIS A 64 34.29 -1.34 2.92
C HIS A 64 34.28 -0.51 1.62
N VAL A 65 33.17 0.18 1.35
CA VAL A 65 32.98 0.99 0.13
C VAL A 65 33.89 2.22 0.08
N GLY A 66 34.43 2.65 1.23
CA GLY A 66 35.21 3.88 1.37
C GLY A 66 34.32 5.13 1.32
N GLU A 67 34.94 6.30 1.19
CA GLU A 67 34.23 7.57 0.96
C GLU A 67 33.64 7.53 -0.46
N ILE A 68 32.35 7.21 -0.59
CA ILE A 68 31.64 7.14 -1.88
C ILE A 68 30.65 8.28 -2.03
N ALA A 69 30.28 8.94 -0.93
CA ALA A 69 29.27 9.99 -0.97
C ALA A 69 29.71 11.14 -1.90
N ASP A 70 30.97 11.56 -1.83
CA ASP A 70 31.49 12.65 -2.65
C ASP A 70 31.55 12.30 -4.15
N ASP A 71 31.81 11.04 -4.51
CA ASP A 71 31.76 10.59 -5.91
C ASP A 71 30.33 10.56 -6.44
N ILE A 72 29.38 10.07 -5.64
CA ILE A 72 27.97 10.05 -6.00
C ILE A 72 27.48 11.48 -6.25
N ARG A 73 27.84 12.44 -5.38
CA ARG A 73 27.49 13.87 -5.56
C ARG A 73 28.08 14.42 -6.85
N ARG A 74 29.40 14.26 -7.07
CA ARG A 74 30.10 14.74 -8.27
C ARG A 74 29.47 14.17 -9.56
N LEU A 75 29.26 12.86 -9.61
CA LEU A 75 28.69 12.19 -10.78
C LEU A 75 27.21 12.55 -10.99
N THR A 76 26.47 12.80 -9.92
CA THR A 76 25.08 13.28 -10.01
C THR A 76 25.02 14.66 -10.67
N ASP A 77 25.92 15.57 -10.30
CA ASP A 77 26.00 16.89 -10.91
C ASP A 77 26.43 16.84 -12.39
N GLU A 78 27.33 15.91 -12.75
CA GLU A 78 27.81 15.71 -14.12
C GLU A 78 26.73 15.10 -15.04
N TYR A 79 26.11 14.00 -14.62
CA TYR A 79 25.23 13.21 -15.49
C TYR A 79 23.75 13.56 -15.36
N LYS A 80 23.32 14.13 -14.22
CA LYS A 80 21.93 14.51 -13.90
C LYS A 80 20.88 13.41 -14.14
N ASN A 81 21.32 12.16 -14.23
CA ASN A 81 20.47 11.00 -14.49
C ASN A 81 20.92 9.85 -13.59
N ARG A 82 20.08 9.49 -12.64
CA ARG A 82 20.38 8.49 -11.61
C ARG A 82 20.76 7.12 -12.19
N GLU A 83 20.11 6.70 -13.28
CA GLU A 83 20.42 5.42 -13.93
C GLU A 83 21.79 5.41 -14.61
N LEU A 84 22.33 6.57 -15.02
CA LEU A 84 23.70 6.70 -15.50
C LEU A 84 24.68 6.82 -14.34
N VAL A 85 24.35 7.62 -13.32
CA VAL A 85 25.17 7.80 -12.12
C VAL A 85 25.47 6.45 -11.47
N CYS A 86 24.47 5.57 -11.34
CA CYS A 86 24.70 4.26 -10.72
C CYS A 86 25.73 3.41 -11.48
N LEU A 87 25.76 3.50 -12.82
CA LEU A 87 26.70 2.75 -13.65
C LEU A 87 28.11 3.36 -13.57
N MET A 88 28.22 4.69 -13.59
CA MET A 88 29.51 5.38 -13.50
C MET A 88 30.15 5.24 -12.12
N VAL A 89 29.37 5.36 -11.05
CA VAL A 89 29.86 5.15 -9.67
C VAL A 89 30.35 3.70 -9.52
N ALA A 90 29.56 2.71 -9.99
CA ALA A 90 29.98 1.30 -9.93
C ALA A 90 31.30 1.07 -10.69
N LYS A 91 31.46 1.68 -11.87
CA LYS A 91 32.68 1.62 -12.67
C LYS A 91 33.90 2.18 -11.93
N GLU A 92 33.76 3.32 -11.26
CA GLU A 92 34.85 3.92 -10.47
C GLU A 92 35.19 3.10 -9.21
N VAL A 93 34.17 2.61 -8.50
CA VAL A 93 34.35 1.79 -7.28
C VAL A 93 35.01 0.44 -7.59
N ALA A 94 34.74 -0.15 -8.76
CA ALA A 94 35.35 -1.39 -9.20
C ALA A 94 36.89 -1.30 -9.31
N LYS A 95 37.44 -0.11 -9.62
CA LYS A 95 38.89 0.12 -9.73
C LYS A 95 39.62 0.30 -8.41
N ARG A 96 38.89 0.54 -7.32
CA ARG A 96 39.52 0.78 -6.02
C ARG A 96 40.27 -0.49 -5.58
N PRO A 97 41.33 -0.38 -4.76
CA PRO A 97 41.96 -1.55 -4.17
C PRO A 97 40.96 -2.34 -3.30
N ALA A 98 41.01 -3.67 -3.34
CA ALA A 98 40.29 -4.56 -2.42
C ALA A 98 41.15 -5.78 -2.11
N GLU A 99 40.85 -6.48 -1.02
CA GLU A 99 41.58 -7.69 -0.61
C GLU A 99 41.49 -8.83 -1.64
N ARG A 100 40.33 -8.96 -2.29
CA ARG A 100 40.06 -9.95 -3.34
C ARG A 100 39.26 -9.34 -4.49
N PRO A 101 39.48 -9.77 -5.75
CA PRO A 101 38.74 -9.27 -6.91
C PRO A 101 37.21 -9.41 -6.77
N GLU A 102 36.73 -10.51 -6.18
CA GLU A 102 35.30 -10.74 -5.96
C GLU A 102 34.68 -9.67 -5.05
N LEU A 103 35.40 -9.24 -4.02
CA LEU A 103 34.95 -8.19 -3.10
C LEU A 103 34.91 -6.82 -3.80
N ALA A 104 35.87 -6.54 -4.69
CA ALA A 104 35.88 -5.30 -5.48
C ALA A 104 34.66 -5.21 -6.41
N ILE A 105 34.27 -6.34 -7.00
CA ILE A 105 33.11 -6.45 -7.88
C ILE A 105 31.82 -6.36 -7.07
N ASP A 106 31.70 -7.15 -6.00
CA ASP A 106 30.51 -7.21 -5.15
C ASP A 106 30.16 -5.82 -4.60
N ARG A 107 31.14 -5.12 -4.02
CA ARG A 107 30.91 -3.76 -3.50
C ARG A 107 30.53 -2.78 -4.62
N ALA A 108 31.11 -2.89 -5.82
CA ALA A 108 30.80 -1.99 -6.93
C ALA A 108 29.35 -2.15 -7.41
N ILE A 109 28.89 -3.40 -7.50
CA ILE A 109 27.50 -3.72 -7.85
C ILE A 109 26.55 -3.24 -6.76
N ARG A 110 26.86 -3.45 -5.48
CA ARG A 110 26.04 -2.98 -4.35
C ARG A 110 25.93 -1.46 -4.33
N VAL A 111 27.03 -0.73 -4.55
CA VAL A 111 27.00 0.74 -4.62
C VAL A 111 26.13 1.22 -5.78
N GLY A 112 26.30 0.65 -6.98
CA GLY A 112 25.44 0.99 -8.12
C GLY A 112 23.97 0.71 -7.82
N LEU A 113 23.67 -0.46 -7.26
CA LEU A 113 22.29 -0.82 -6.92
C LEU A 113 21.71 0.11 -5.84
N ALA A 114 22.49 0.48 -4.82
CA ALA A 114 22.08 1.41 -3.77
C ALA A 114 21.75 2.80 -4.30
N VAL A 115 22.55 3.34 -5.22
CA VAL A 115 22.27 4.62 -5.88
C VAL A 115 20.95 4.55 -6.65
N LEU A 116 20.70 3.45 -7.35
CA LEU A 116 19.46 3.24 -8.12
C LEU A 116 18.23 3.06 -7.21
N THR A 117 18.41 2.43 -6.05
CA THR A 117 17.36 2.20 -5.04
C THR A 117 17.29 3.29 -3.97
N GLU A 118 17.87 4.46 -4.24
CA GLU A 118 17.86 5.67 -3.39
C GLU A 118 18.49 5.50 -1.99
N GLY A 119 19.21 4.39 -1.75
CA GLY A 119 19.73 4.04 -0.43
C GLY A 119 18.64 3.75 0.61
N VAL A 120 17.41 3.45 0.19
CA VAL A 120 16.25 3.21 1.09
C VAL A 120 15.84 1.74 1.11
N LEU A 121 16.12 0.97 0.06
CA LEU A 121 15.74 -0.45 -0.03
C LEU A 121 16.86 -1.37 0.48
N VAL A 122 16.49 -2.53 1.03
CA VAL A 122 17.44 -3.58 1.45
C VAL A 122 18.02 -4.41 0.31
N ALA A 123 17.57 -4.19 -0.93
CA ALA A 123 18.01 -4.94 -2.09
C ALA A 123 19.54 -4.99 -2.29
N PRO A 124 20.30 -3.90 -2.07
CA PRO A 124 21.76 -3.91 -2.10
C PRO A 124 22.42 -4.69 -0.95
N LEU A 125 21.69 -4.98 0.13
CA LEU A 125 22.20 -5.70 1.31
C LEU A 125 21.83 -7.18 1.23
N GLU A 126 20.54 -7.50 1.12
CA GLU A 126 20.03 -8.87 1.19
C GLU A 126 19.55 -9.42 -0.16
N GLY A 127 19.27 -8.56 -1.14
CA GLY A 127 18.79 -8.99 -2.46
C GLY A 127 19.90 -9.62 -3.30
N LEU A 128 21.12 -9.10 -3.19
CA LEU A 128 22.34 -9.73 -3.70
C LEU A 128 23.00 -10.55 -2.59
N ALA A 129 22.87 -11.86 -2.70
CA ALA A 129 23.32 -12.82 -1.69
C ALA A 129 24.85 -12.94 -1.70
N ASP A 130 25.44 -13.07 -2.89
CA ASP A 130 26.88 -13.21 -3.11
C ASP A 130 27.25 -12.87 -4.58
N THR A 131 28.52 -12.59 -4.83
CA THR A 131 29.08 -12.39 -6.17
C THR A 131 30.35 -13.23 -6.32
N LYS A 132 30.35 -14.17 -7.27
CA LYS A 132 31.46 -15.13 -7.48
C LYS A 132 32.10 -14.96 -8.85
N ILE A 133 33.40 -15.25 -8.97
CA ILE A 133 34.07 -15.44 -10.26
C ILE A 133 34.14 -16.95 -10.52
N LYS A 134 33.56 -17.39 -11.63
CA LYS A 134 33.53 -18.81 -12.06
C LYS A 134 34.15 -18.94 -13.46
N LYS A 135 34.38 -20.18 -13.90
CA LYS A 135 35.01 -20.49 -15.19
C LYS A 135 34.04 -21.18 -16.16
N ASN A 136 34.07 -20.73 -17.40
CA ASN A 136 33.41 -21.34 -18.54
C ASN A 136 34.08 -22.66 -18.93
N ALA A 137 33.48 -23.38 -19.88
CA ALA A 137 34.01 -24.67 -20.33
C ALA A 137 35.31 -24.50 -21.14
N ASP A 138 35.49 -23.32 -21.75
CA ASP A 138 36.71 -22.91 -22.44
C ASP A 138 37.79 -22.34 -21.50
N GLY A 139 37.54 -22.32 -20.18
CA GLY A 139 38.45 -21.80 -19.17
C GLY A 139 38.40 -20.29 -18.93
N SER A 140 37.60 -19.54 -19.72
CA SER A 140 37.42 -18.09 -19.50
C SER A 140 36.64 -17.79 -18.21
N GLU A 141 36.99 -16.69 -17.54
CA GLU A 141 36.32 -16.28 -16.31
C GLU A 141 35.06 -15.45 -16.59
N TYR A 142 34.03 -15.61 -15.76
CA TYR A 142 32.78 -14.85 -15.81
C TYR A 142 32.27 -14.51 -14.40
N ILE A 143 31.38 -13.53 -14.31
CA ILE A 143 30.73 -13.13 -13.06
C ILE A 143 29.41 -13.90 -12.87
N ASP A 144 29.27 -14.47 -11.68
CA ASP A 144 28.08 -15.17 -11.19
C ASP A 144 27.41 -14.38 -10.07
N LEU A 145 26.19 -13.89 -10.32
CA LEU A 145 25.40 -13.11 -9.36
C LEU A 145 24.38 -14.01 -8.67
N VAL A 146 24.55 -14.19 -7.36
CA VAL A 146 23.63 -15.02 -6.55
C VAL A 146 22.57 -14.11 -5.96
N PHE A 147 21.33 -14.20 -6.44
CA PHE A 147 20.19 -13.44 -5.93
C PHE A 147 19.41 -14.18 -4.84
N ALA A 148 18.84 -13.42 -3.91
CA ALA A 148 17.89 -13.93 -2.91
C ALA A 148 16.49 -13.30 -3.08
N GLY A 149 15.47 -13.92 -2.48
CA GLY A 149 14.07 -13.47 -2.53
C GLY A 149 13.84 -11.98 -2.23
N PRO A 150 14.56 -11.36 -1.27
CA PRO A 150 14.49 -9.91 -1.00
C PRO A 150 14.66 -8.98 -2.21
N ILE A 151 15.28 -9.44 -3.31
CA ILE A 151 15.43 -8.65 -4.55
C ILE A 151 14.08 -8.23 -5.15
N ARG A 152 12.97 -8.90 -4.79
CA ARG A 152 11.63 -8.52 -5.22
C ARG A 152 11.26 -7.09 -4.83
N ALA A 153 11.67 -6.66 -3.63
CA ALA A 153 11.37 -5.33 -3.11
C ALA A 153 12.00 -4.19 -3.94
N ALA A 154 13.09 -4.48 -4.67
CA ALA A 154 13.74 -3.53 -5.58
C ALA A 154 12.88 -3.17 -6.80
N GLY A 155 11.93 -4.05 -7.15
CA GLY A 155 11.16 -3.97 -8.39
C GLY A 155 11.93 -4.43 -9.63
N GLY A 156 11.21 -4.76 -10.69
CA GLY A 156 11.78 -5.32 -11.92
C GLY A 156 12.84 -4.45 -12.62
N THR A 157 12.73 -3.12 -12.51
CA THR A 157 13.76 -2.24 -13.11
C THR A 157 15.10 -2.37 -12.39
N ALA A 158 15.11 -2.36 -11.06
CA ALA A 158 16.35 -2.50 -10.29
C ALA A 158 16.95 -3.90 -10.44
N GLN A 159 16.12 -4.95 -10.50
CA GLN A 159 16.53 -6.33 -10.81
C GLN A 159 17.26 -6.44 -12.15
N ALA A 160 16.71 -5.82 -13.20
CA ALA A 160 17.33 -5.87 -14.51
C ALA A 160 18.59 -4.99 -14.57
N MET A 161 18.57 -3.83 -13.90
CA MET A 161 19.74 -2.94 -13.82
C MET A 161 20.89 -3.54 -12.99
N SER A 162 20.64 -4.39 -11.98
CA SER A 162 21.75 -5.07 -11.27
C SER A 162 22.57 -5.97 -12.20
N VAL A 163 21.91 -6.62 -13.16
CA VAL A 163 22.59 -7.41 -14.20
C VAL A 163 23.39 -6.50 -15.13
N LEU A 164 22.83 -5.35 -15.52
CA LEU A 164 23.52 -4.36 -16.35
C LEU A 164 24.73 -3.73 -15.64
N ILE A 165 24.61 -3.40 -14.35
CA ILE A 165 25.70 -2.87 -13.53
C ILE A 165 26.83 -3.89 -13.47
N ALA A 166 26.53 -5.17 -13.24
CA ALA A 166 27.54 -6.22 -13.25
C ALA A 166 28.22 -6.39 -14.62
N ASP A 167 27.48 -6.22 -15.71
CA ASP A 167 28.06 -6.23 -17.06
C ASP A 167 29.05 -5.07 -17.29
N VAL A 168 28.72 -3.86 -16.83
CA VAL A 168 29.63 -2.71 -16.89
C VAL A 168 30.86 -2.94 -16.00
N VAL A 169 30.66 -3.46 -14.79
CA VAL A 169 31.75 -3.76 -13.85
C VAL A 169 32.69 -4.83 -14.44
N ARG A 170 32.18 -5.94 -15.00
CA ARG A 170 33.03 -6.98 -15.59
C ARG A 170 33.90 -6.44 -16.72
N GLN A 171 33.36 -5.54 -17.55
CA GLN A 171 34.08 -4.99 -18.70
C GLN A 171 35.22 -4.11 -18.21
N GLU A 172 34.99 -3.36 -17.14
CA GLU A 172 36.01 -2.48 -16.56
C GLU A 172 37.15 -3.25 -15.88
N VAL A 173 36.86 -4.39 -15.25
CA VAL A 173 37.88 -5.23 -14.61
C VAL A 173 38.48 -6.29 -15.56
N GLY A 174 38.01 -6.37 -16.80
CA GLY A 174 38.53 -7.27 -17.83
C GLY A 174 38.08 -8.73 -17.73
N ILE A 175 36.93 -9.01 -17.11
CA ILE A 175 36.35 -10.36 -16.99
C ILE A 175 35.50 -10.70 -18.24
N GLY A 176 35.61 -11.96 -18.68
CA GLY A 176 34.93 -12.51 -19.85
C GLY A 176 33.40 -12.61 -19.70
N LYS A 177 32.75 -13.09 -20.77
CA LYS A 177 31.28 -13.27 -20.81
C LYS A 177 30.90 -14.65 -20.26
N TYR A 178 29.74 -14.74 -19.63
CA TYR A 178 29.14 -16.03 -19.28
C TYR A 178 28.72 -16.79 -20.55
N ILE A 179 29.06 -18.09 -20.62
CA ILE A 179 28.66 -19.00 -21.70
C ILE A 179 27.82 -20.12 -21.06
N PRO A 180 26.48 -20.03 -21.11
CA PRO A 180 25.59 -21.03 -20.53
C PRO A 180 25.63 -22.34 -21.33
N THR A 181 25.49 -23.45 -20.61
CA THR A 181 25.20 -24.77 -21.20
C THR A 181 23.70 -24.92 -21.46
N ASP A 182 23.32 -25.80 -22.39
CA ASP A 182 21.91 -26.11 -22.65
C ASP A 182 21.18 -26.62 -21.39
N ALA A 183 21.88 -27.35 -20.52
CA ALA A 183 21.31 -27.84 -19.27
C ALA A 183 20.95 -26.69 -18.30
N GLU A 184 21.79 -25.66 -18.20
CA GLU A 184 21.52 -24.47 -17.37
C GLU A 184 20.36 -23.64 -17.91
N ILE A 185 20.20 -23.54 -19.24
CA ILE A 185 19.05 -22.86 -19.86
C ILE A 185 17.77 -23.64 -19.61
N ASN A 186 17.78 -24.96 -19.87
CA ASN A 186 16.61 -25.79 -19.66
C ASN A 186 16.20 -25.89 -18.18
N ARG A 187 17.17 -25.77 -17.27
CA ARG A 187 16.91 -25.61 -15.84
C ARG A 187 16.02 -24.40 -15.53
N PHE A 188 16.25 -23.24 -16.16
CA PHE A 188 15.35 -22.08 -16.02
C PHE A 188 13.97 -22.29 -16.64
N ILE A 189 13.89 -23.05 -17.74
CA ILE A 189 12.62 -23.43 -18.38
C ILE A 189 11.77 -24.30 -17.45
N GLU A 190 12.39 -25.15 -16.61
CA GLU A 190 11.71 -25.93 -15.56
C GLU A 190 11.41 -25.07 -14.31
N GLU A 191 12.38 -24.28 -13.84
CA GLU A 191 12.28 -23.54 -12.58
C GLU A 191 11.21 -22.45 -12.59
N ILE A 192 11.08 -21.65 -13.66
CA ILE A 192 10.16 -20.50 -13.67
C ILE A 192 8.68 -20.95 -13.56
N PRO A 193 8.21 -21.98 -14.30
CA PRO A 193 6.88 -22.55 -14.09
C PRO A 193 6.66 -23.15 -12.70
N LEU A 194 7.68 -23.80 -12.13
CA LEU A 194 7.62 -24.33 -10.75
C LEU A 194 7.51 -23.18 -9.74
N TYR A 195 8.33 -22.15 -9.87
CA TYR A 195 8.27 -20.97 -9.04
C TYR A 195 6.91 -20.27 -9.11
N LYS A 196 6.29 -20.21 -10.30
CA LYS A 196 4.93 -19.68 -10.49
C LYS A 196 3.86 -20.42 -9.66
N GLN A 197 4.05 -21.71 -9.40
CA GLN A 197 3.15 -22.50 -8.56
C GLN A 197 3.32 -22.16 -7.07
N CYS A 198 4.53 -21.75 -6.66
CA CYS A 198 4.83 -21.30 -5.29
C CYS A 198 4.43 -19.84 -5.06
N GLN A 199 4.72 -18.96 -6.03
CA GLN A 199 4.62 -17.51 -5.92
C GLN A 199 4.05 -16.92 -7.20
N HIS A 200 3.16 -15.92 -7.08
CA HIS A 200 2.65 -15.21 -8.25
C HIS A 200 3.76 -14.40 -8.93
N LEU A 201 3.90 -14.54 -10.26
CA LEU A 201 4.81 -13.73 -11.10
C LEU A 201 4.03 -12.66 -11.87
N GLN A 202 4.51 -11.42 -11.88
CA GLN A 202 3.91 -10.34 -12.68
C GLN A 202 3.98 -10.58 -14.19
N TYR A 203 5.04 -11.27 -14.63
CA TYR A 203 5.23 -11.70 -16.01
C TYR A 203 5.72 -13.14 -16.01
N THR A 204 5.11 -14.01 -16.82
CA THR A 204 5.58 -15.38 -17.01
C THR A 204 6.17 -15.47 -18.42
N PRO A 205 7.50 -15.54 -18.59
CA PRO A 205 8.10 -15.72 -19.89
C PRO A 205 7.82 -17.13 -20.43
N SER A 206 7.70 -17.23 -21.75
CA SER A 206 7.65 -18.51 -22.48
C SER A 206 9.03 -19.17 -22.55
N PRO A 207 9.12 -20.49 -22.80
CA PRO A 207 10.40 -21.18 -22.94
C PRO A 207 11.35 -20.55 -23.97
N LYS A 208 10.82 -20.06 -25.10
CA LYS A 208 11.61 -19.37 -26.13
C LYS A 208 12.20 -18.05 -25.63
N GLU A 209 11.43 -17.30 -24.85
CA GLU A 209 11.89 -16.05 -24.24
C GLU A 209 12.99 -16.31 -23.21
N ILE A 210 12.83 -17.34 -22.38
CA ILE A 210 13.83 -17.77 -21.40
C ILE A 210 15.12 -18.16 -22.13
N GLN A 211 15.02 -18.99 -23.18
CA GLN A 211 16.17 -19.43 -23.96
C GLN A 211 16.92 -18.25 -24.60
N LEU A 212 16.20 -17.25 -25.14
CA LEU A 212 16.82 -16.08 -25.74
C LEU A 212 17.54 -15.20 -24.70
N ILE A 213 16.88 -14.91 -23.58
CA ILE A 213 17.42 -14.01 -22.54
C ILE A 213 18.56 -14.70 -21.78
N VAL A 214 18.34 -15.90 -21.23
CA VAL A 214 19.35 -16.62 -20.45
C VAL A 214 20.51 -17.08 -21.33
N GLY A 215 20.22 -17.52 -22.56
CA GLY A 215 21.24 -18.02 -23.49
C GLY A 215 22.21 -16.96 -24.02
N LYS A 216 21.82 -15.67 -24.00
CA LYS A 216 22.65 -14.57 -24.53
C LYS A 216 23.07 -13.54 -23.47
N CYS A 217 22.64 -13.68 -22.22
CA CYS A 217 23.03 -12.77 -21.15
C CYS A 217 24.52 -12.90 -20.83
N PRO A 218 25.30 -11.79 -20.81
CA PRO A 218 26.75 -11.85 -20.57
C PRO A 218 27.13 -12.14 -19.10
N ILE A 219 26.16 -12.14 -18.19
CA ILE A 219 26.33 -12.37 -16.75
C ILE A 219 25.53 -13.60 -16.34
N CYS A 220 26.09 -14.45 -15.48
CA CYS A 220 25.34 -15.58 -14.94
C CYS A 220 24.38 -15.10 -13.85
N ILE A 221 23.10 -15.43 -14.03
CA ILE A 221 22.04 -15.13 -13.06
C ILE A 221 21.83 -16.42 -12.26
N ASP A 222 22.22 -16.41 -10.99
CA ASP A 222 22.08 -17.52 -10.06
C ASP A 222 21.28 -17.07 -8.83
N GLY A 223 21.05 -17.98 -7.88
CA GLY A 223 20.36 -17.66 -6.65
C GLY A 223 20.38 -18.78 -5.65
N GLU A 224 20.04 -18.43 -4.41
CA GLU A 224 19.87 -19.43 -3.35
C GLU A 224 18.61 -20.27 -3.62
N GLY A 225 18.63 -21.54 -3.19
CA GLY A 225 17.48 -22.45 -3.26
C GLY A 225 16.38 -22.07 -2.26
N THR A 226 15.69 -20.94 -2.49
CA THR A 226 14.77 -20.32 -1.54
C THR A 226 13.52 -21.15 -1.31
N GLU A 227 12.97 -21.80 -2.35
CA GLU A 227 11.72 -22.56 -2.25
C GLU A 227 11.96 -24.00 -1.86
N GLN A 228 11.03 -24.63 -1.14
CA GLN A 228 11.16 -26.05 -0.73
C GLN A 228 10.99 -27.02 -1.91
N MET A 229 10.49 -26.54 -3.05
CA MET A 229 10.29 -27.35 -4.24
C MET A 229 11.63 -27.69 -4.90
N GLU A 230 11.83 -28.98 -5.20
CA GLU A 230 12.98 -29.46 -5.95
C GLU A 230 12.62 -29.61 -7.43
N ILE A 231 13.64 -29.47 -8.27
CA ILE A 231 13.56 -29.83 -9.68
C ILE A 231 13.60 -31.35 -9.88
N SER A 232 13.16 -31.76 -11.06
CA SER A 232 13.12 -33.14 -11.51
C SER A 232 14.12 -33.46 -12.61
N GLY A 233 14.26 -32.60 -13.63
CA GLY A 233 15.01 -32.93 -14.85
C GLY A 233 16.50 -32.59 -14.79
N PHE A 234 16.84 -31.40 -14.29
CA PHE A 234 18.20 -30.84 -14.41
C PHE A 234 18.91 -30.73 -13.05
N ARG A 235 19.10 -31.88 -12.39
CA ARG A 235 19.75 -32.02 -11.07
C ARG A 235 21.28 -32.06 -11.18
N ASP A 236 21.94 -31.63 -10.11
CA ASP A 236 23.37 -31.76 -9.85
C ASP A 236 24.24 -31.15 -10.97
N LEU A 237 23.82 -29.98 -11.48
CA LEU A 237 24.59 -29.26 -12.50
C LEU A 237 25.91 -28.75 -11.89
N PRO A 238 27.07 -28.93 -12.57
CA PRO A 238 28.39 -28.68 -11.98
C PRO A 238 28.64 -27.27 -11.45
N ARG A 239 27.91 -26.27 -11.96
CA ARG A 239 28.07 -24.84 -11.62
C ARG A 239 27.01 -24.32 -10.67
N LEU A 240 26.01 -25.12 -10.31
CA LEU A 240 24.89 -24.71 -9.45
C LEU A 240 24.94 -25.46 -8.12
N ASP A 241 24.90 -24.71 -7.02
CA ASP A 241 25.07 -25.25 -5.68
C ASP A 241 23.78 -25.91 -5.12
N THR A 242 22.66 -25.90 -5.86
CA THR A 242 21.36 -26.37 -5.37
C THR A 242 20.45 -27.00 -6.43
N ASN A 243 19.64 -27.97 -5.99
CA ASN A 243 18.56 -28.60 -6.76
C ASN A 243 17.16 -28.02 -6.43
N ARG A 244 17.10 -27.05 -5.53
CA ARG A 244 15.86 -26.34 -5.17
C ARG A 244 15.60 -25.19 -6.14
N VAL A 245 14.35 -24.76 -6.24
CA VAL A 245 13.98 -23.61 -7.08
C VAL A 245 14.58 -22.32 -6.52
N ARG A 246 15.24 -21.56 -7.40
CA ARG A 246 15.95 -20.31 -7.06
C ARG A 246 15.06 -19.11 -7.29
N GLY A 247 14.30 -18.70 -6.27
CA GLY A 247 13.29 -17.66 -6.40
C GLY A 247 13.85 -16.30 -6.84
N GLY A 248 15.01 -15.89 -6.29
CA GLY A 248 15.69 -14.64 -6.67
C GLY A 248 16.05 -14.60 -8.16
N ALA A 249 16.65 -15.67 -8.67
CA ALA A 249 17.01 -15.80 -10.08
C ALA A 249 15.77 -15.80 -10.99
N CYS A 250 14.71 -16.53 -10.61
CA CYS A 250 13.45 -16.56 -11.34
C CYS A 250 12.82 -15.17 -11.47
N LEU A 251 12.85 -14.36 -10.40
CA LEU A 251 12.34 -12.98 -10.40
C LEU A 251 13.15 -12.09 -11.35
N VAL A 252 14.48 -12.11 -11.26
CA VAL A 252 15.36 -11.27 -12.09
C VAL A 252 15.20 -11.58 -13.58
N VAL A 253 15.04 -12.85 -13.95
CA VAL A 253 14.79 -13.22 -15.36
C VAL A 253 13.37 -12.79 -15.79
N ALA A 254 12.35 -13.16 -15.02
CA ALA A 254 10.95 -12.99 -15.43
C ALA A 254 10.43 -11.55 -15.27
N GLU A 255 10.51 -10.99 -14.07
CA GLU A 255 10.03 -9.63 -13.72
C GLU A 255 11.08 -8.54 -14.02
N GLY A 256 12.36 -8.92 -14.09
CA GLY A 256 13.44 -8.03 -14.49
C GLY A 256 13.64 -7.98 -16.00
N LEU A 257 14.51 -8.86 -16.52
CA LEU A 257 14.99 -8.79 -17.90
C LEU A 257 13.88 -8.95 -18.93
N CYS A 258 12.97 -9.92 -18.78
CA CYS A 258 11.88 -10.11 -19.74
C CYS A 258 10.82 -9.00 -19.67
N GLN A 259 10.33 -8.67 -18.48
CA GLN A 259 9.26 -7.68 -18.33
C GLN A 259 9.75 -6.24 -18.62
N LYS A 260 10.99 -5.91 -18.25
CA LYS A 260 11.56 -4.55 -18.36
C LYS A 260 12.56 -4.38 -19.50
N ALA A 261 12.66 -5.35 -20.43
CA ALA A 261 13.48 -5.28 -21.64
C ALA A 261 13.41 -3.92 -22.37
N PRO A 262 12.23 -3.30 -22.63
CA PRO A 262 12.17 -2.01 -23.32
C PRO A 262 12.88 -0.88 -22.58
N LYS A 263 12.89 -0.91 -21.24
CA LYS A 263 13.53 0.12 -20.42
C LYS A 263 15.05 -0.07 -20.39
N ILE A 264 15.52 -1.31 -20.27
CA ILE A 264 16.95 -1.65 -20.30
C ILE A 264 17.58 -1.32 -21.66
N LYS A 265 16.88 -1.65 -22.74
CA LYS A 265 17.27 -1.33 -24.12
C LYS A 265 17.65 0.16 -24.28
N LYS A 266 16.85 1.07 -23.73
CA LYS A 266 17.15 2.53 -23.77
C LYS A 266 18.49 2.89 -23.12
N HIS A 267 18.87 2.22 -22.03
CA HIS A 267 20.14 2.47 -21.35
C HIS A 267 21.32 1.86 -22.10
N VAL A 268 21.15 0.62 -22.59
CA VAL A 268 22.12 -0.07 -23.44
C VAL A 268 22.45 0.78 -24.69
N ASP A 269 21.43 1.27 -25.38
CA ASP A 269 21.60 2.10 -26.59
C ASP A 269 22.30 3.44 -26.27
N LYS A 270 21.91 4.08 -25.16
CA LYS A 270 22.50 5.36 -24.73
C LYS A 270 23.99 5.23 -24.38
N LEU A 271 24.37 4.12 -23.76
CA LEU A 271 25.75 3.82 -23.37
C LEU A 271 26.55 3.10 -24.45
N LYS A 272 25.89 2.69 -25.54
CA LYS A 272 26.48 1.90 -26.62
C LYS A 272 27.15 0.62 -26.10
N LEU A 273 26.49 -0.07 -25.17
CA LEU A 273 27.00 -1.32 -24.60
C LEU A 273 26.88 -2.46 -25.62
N GLU A 274 27.99 -3.13 -25.90
CA GLU A 274 28.04 -4.29 -26.80
C GLU A 274 27.59 -5.58 -26.09
N GLY A 275 26.96 -6.51 -26.82
CA GLY A 275 26.54 -7.82 -26.29
C GLY A 275 25.10 -7.89 -25.77
N TRP A 276 24.32 -6.82 -25.95
CA TRP A 276 22.91 -6.73 -25.58
C TRP A 276 21.96 -6.67 -26.78
N GLU A 277 22.44 -6.97 -27.98
CA GLU A 277 21.69 -6.92 -29.24
C GLU A 277 20.53 -7.93 -29.26
N PHE A 278 20.56 -8.94 -28.38
CA PHE A 278 19.47 -9.90 -28.19
C PHE A 278 18.17 -9.25 -27.68
N LEU A 279 18.24 -8.07 -27.04
CA LEU A 279 17.05 -7.32 -26.65
C LEU A 279 16.28 -6.81 -27.89
N ASP A 280 16.96 -6.52 -29.00
CA ASP A 280 16.29 -6.14 -30.26
C ASP A 280 15.50 -7.31 -30.83
N GLU A 281 16.10 -8.50 -30.83
CA GLU A 281 15.43 -9.75 -31.24
C GLU A 281 14.21 -10.04 -30.35
N TYR A 282 14.37 -9.89 -29.04
CA TYR A 282 13.30 -10.08 -28.05
C TYR A 282 12.12 -9.11 -28.28
N LEU A 283 12.40 -7.82 -28.45
CA LEU A 283 11.38 -6.79 -28.62
C LEU A 283 10.65 -6.87 -29.97
N LYS A 284 11.36 -7.26 -31.04
CA LYS A 284 10.76 -7.54 -32.35
C LYS A 284 9.83 -8.77 -32.28
N GLY A 285 10.26 -9.82 -31.57
CA GLY A 285 9.45 -11.03 -31.34
C GLY A 285 8.14 -10.78 -30.58
N LYS A 286 8.05 -9.69 -29.80
CA LYS A 286 6.84 -9.29 -29.07
C LYS A 286 5.83 -8.46 -29.87
N GLY A 287 6.12 -8.11 -31.13
CA GLY A 287 5.22 -7.28 -31.94
C GLY A 287 5.06 -5.85 -31.41
N THR A 288 6.02 -5.36 -30.62
CA THR A 288 6.05 -3.97 -30.12
C THR A 288 6.44 -3.03 -31.26
N SER A 289 5.53 -2.81 -32.21
CA SER A 289 5.61 -1.68 -33.12
C SER A 289 5.28 -0.41 -32.31
N THR A 290 6.26 0.48 -32.16
CA THR A 290 6.05 1.90 -31.89
C THR A 290 5.20 2.49 -33.02
N SER A 291 3.88 2.39 -32.93
CA SER A 291 2.95 3.00 -33.88
C SER A 291 2.05 3.98 -33.14
N SER A 292 2.55 5.20 -33.05
CA SER A 292 1.81 6.43 -32.77
C SER A 292 0.89 6.77 -33.94
N ASN A 293 -0.21 6.04 -34.10
CA ASN A 293 -1.35 6.54 -34.88
C ASN A 293 -2.40 7.04 -33.89
N THR A 294 -2.58 8.36 -33.88
CA THR A 294 -3.49 9.14 -33.02
C THR A 294 -4.89 9.26 -33.62
N GLU A 295 -5.06 9.03 -34.92
CA GLU A 295 -6.37 9.09 -35.57
C GLU A 295 -7.15 7.76 -35.42
N GLY A 296 -8.33 7.83 -34.80
CA GLY A 296 -9.26 6.70 -34.68
C GLY A 296 -9.15 5.84 -33.40
N ARG A 297 -8.55 6.34 -32.31
CA ARG A 297 -8.53 5.60 -31.03
C ARG A 297 -9.96 5.47 -30.48
N VAL A 298 -10.38 4.25 -30.17
CA VAL A 298 -11.66 3.96 -29.50
C VAL A 298 -11.41 3.51 -28.07
N LEU A 299 -12.13 4.10 -27.12
CA LEU A 299 -12.07 3.73 -25.71
C LEU A 299 -12.64 2.32 -25.51
N LYS A 300 -11.79 1.35 -25.14
CA LYS A 300 -12.22 -0.03 -24.85
C LYS A 300 -12.40 -0.24 -23.32
N PRO A 301 -13.45 -0.96 -22.88
CA PRO A 301 -13.60 -1.38 -21.49
C PRO A 301 -12.45 -2.29 -21.03
N ALA A 302 -12.03 -2.19 -19.76
CA ALA A 302 -10.92 -2.97 -19.22
C ALA A 302 -11.30 -3.80 -17.98
N ASP A 303 -11.36 -5.13 -18.10
CA ASP A 303 -11.76 -6.04 -17.02
C ASP A 303 -10.65 -6.41 -16.03
N LYS A 304 -9.45 -5.83 -16.17
CA LYS A 304 -8.27 -6.28 -15.41
C LYS A 304 -8.46 -6.14 -13.91
N TYR A 305 -9.14 -5.08 -13.46
CA TYR A 305 -9.38 -4.86 -12.04
C TYR A 305 -10.28 -5.95 -11.44
N LEU A 306 -11.18 -6.58 -12.20
CA LEU A 306 -12.13 -7.60 -11.73
C LEU A 306 -11.54 -9.02 -11.57
N LYS A 307 -10.29 -9.27 -11.97
CA LYS A 307 -9.72 -10.63 -12.01
C LYS A 307 -9.59 -11.32 -10.65
N ASP A 308 -9.27 -10.56 -9.61
CA ASP A 308 -8.98 -11.06 -8.25
C ASP A 308 -10.06 -10.63 -7.26
N ILE A 309 -11.31 -11.03 -7.51
CA ILE A 309 -12.42 -10.74 -6.60
C ILE A 309 -12.36 -11.67 -5.38
N VAL A 310 -12.62 -11.10 -4.20
CA VAL A 310 -12.63 -11.80 -2.92
C VAL A 310 -13.96 -11.48 -2.24
N ALA A 311 -14.50 -12.44 -1.49
CA ALA A 311 -15.75 -12.24 -0.76
C ALA A 311 -15.62 -11.09 0.26
N GLY A 312 -16.70 -10.31 0.39
CA GLY A 312 -16.77 -9.09 1.18
C GLY A 312 -16.24 -7.84 0.49
N ARG A 313 -15.76 -7.92 -0.76
CA ARG A 313 -15.19 -6.79 -1.49
C ARG A 313 -16.08 -6.44 -2.69
N PRO A 314 -17.06 -5.53 -2.52
CA PRO A 314 -18.05 -5.25 -3.54
C PRO A 314 -17.45 -4.62 -4.80
N ILE A 315 -18.08 -4.91 -5.94
CA ILE A 315 -17.96 -4.13 -7.16
C ILE A 315 -18.90 -2.93 -7.05
N PHE A 316 -18.42 -1.73 -7.37
CA PHE A 316 -19.26 -0.53 -7.40
C PHE A 316 -19.72 -0.18 -8.81
N GLY A 317 -18.98 -0.62 -9.83
CA GLY A 317 -19.43 -0.53 -11.22
C GLY A 317 -18.54 -1.32 -12.16
N TYR A 318 -19.15 -1.96 -13.16
CA TYR A 318 -18.46 -2.67 -14.23
C TYR A 318 -17.77 -1.71 -15.22
N PRO A 319 -16.80 -2.19 -16.02
CA PRO A 319 -15.96 -1.30 -16.80
C PRO A 319 -16.75 -0.50 -17.83
N SER A 320 -16.58 0.82 -17.82
CA SER A 320 -17.27 1.77 -18.69
C SER A 320 -18.81 1.67 -18.68
N ARG A 321 -19.41 1.10 -17.62
CA ARG A 321 -20.86 0.87 -17.55
C ARG A 321 -21.62 2.10 -17.03
N VAL A 322 -22.77 2.38 -17.64
CA VAL A 322 -23.69 3.44 -17.18
C VAL A 322 -24.11 3.20 -15.73
N GLY A 323 -24.13 4.27 -14.94
CA GLY A 323 -24.41 4.26 -13.51
C GLY A 323 -23.16 4.13 -12.61
N ALA A 324 -22.01 3.73 -13.16
CA ALA A 324 -20.74 3.77 -12.43
C ALA A 324 -20.25 5.23 -12.27
N PHE A 325 -19.17 5.43 -11.52
CA PHE A 325 -18.64 6.76 -11.24
C PHE A 325 -18.36 7.58 -12.50
N ARG A 326 -18.84 8.82 -12.53
CA ARG A 326 -18.58 9.78 -13.62
C ARG A 326 -17.19 10.39 -13.47
N LEU A 327 -16.39 10.33 -14.52
CA LEU A 327 -15.07 10.98 -14.51
C LEU A 327 -15.20 12.51 -14.50
N ARG A 328 -14.55 13.14 -13.54
CA ARG A 328 -14.28 14.59 -13.51
C ARG A 328 -12.78 14.81 -13.34
N TYR A 329 -12.18 15.69 -14.14
CA TYR A 329 -10.78 16.08 -13.96
C TYR A 329 -10.66 17.11 -12.85
N GLY A 330 -9.69 16.89 -11.97
CA GLY A 330 -9.31 17.86 -10.96
C GLY A 330 -8.53 17.19 -9.83
N ARG A 331 -8.08 18.01 -8.89
CA ARG A 331 -7.31 17.58 -7.74
C ARG A 331 -7.88 18.23 -6.49
N ALA A 332 -8.27 17.40 -5.53
CA ALA A 332 -8.62 17.84 -4.19
C ALA A 332 -7.37 18.07 -3.34
N ARG A 333 -7.50 18.79 -2.22
CA ARG A 333 -6.44 18.90 -1.19
C ARG A 333 -5.91 17.54 -0.73
N THR A 334 -6.76 16.51 -0.81
CA THR A 334 -6.53 15.13 -0.36
C THR A 334 -6.27 14.13 -1.50
N SER A 335 -5.99 14.59 -2.73
CA SER A 335 -5.79 13.69 -3.88
C SER A 335 -4.45 13.93 -4.60
N GLY A 336 -4.08 12.98 -5.47
CA GLY A 336 -2.76 12.86 -6.10
C GLY A 336 -1.94 11.73 -5.48
N LEU A 337 -0.82 11.35 -6.11
CA LEU A 337 0.01 10.20 -5.70
C LEU A 337 -0.84 8.92 -5.53
N ALA A 338 -1.66 8.62 -6.54
CA ALA A 338 -2.65 7.54 -6.59
C ALA A 338 -3.90 7.71 -5.70
N SER A 339 -4.05 8.77 -4.91
CA SER A 339 -5.32 9.03 -4.20
C SER A 339 -6.32 9.77 -5.10
N LEU A 340 -7.60 9.36 -5.02
CA LEU A 340 -8.71 9.94 -5.76
C LEU A 340 -9.82 10.39 -4.80
N ALA A 341 -10.52 11.46 -5.15
CA ALA A 341 -11.58 12.01 -4.30
C ALA A 341 -12.98 11.60 -4.77
N TYR A 342 -13.87 11.39 -3.80
CA TYR A 342 -15.25 10.96 -4.00
C TYR A 342 -16.18 11.81 -3.14
N SER A 343 -17.45 11.93 -3.55
CA SER A 343 -18.47 12.58 -2.73
C SER A 343 -18.68 11.79 -1.43
N PRO A 344 -18.69 12.44 -0.24
CA PRO A 344 -19.05 11.78 1.01
C PRO A 344 -20.42 11.10 0.95
N ALA A 345 -21.39 11.69 0.23
CA ALA A 345 -22.72 11.12 0.04
C ALA A 345 -22.66 9.75 -0.65
N SER A 346 -21.83 9.61 -1.70
CA SER A 346 -21.57 8.33 -2.37
C SER A 346 -21.03 7.30 -1.38
N MET A 347 -20.11 7.69 -0.49
CA MET A 347 -19.51 6.77 0.47
C MET A 347 -20.56 6.17 1.43
N PHE A 348 -21.49 6.97 1.94
CA PHE A 348 -22.56 6.51 2.82
C PHE A 348 -23.63 5.68 2.10
N ILE A 349 -23.99 6.05 0.86
CA ILE A 349 -24.99 5.33 0.06
C ILE A 349 -24.48 3.97 -0.43
N LEU A 350 -23.18 3.84 -0.68
CA LEU A 350 -22.50 2.57 -0.97
C LEU A 350 -22.28 1.71 0.28
N ASP A 351 -23.23 1.78 1.21
CA ASP A 351 -23.27 1.06 2.47
C ASP A 351 -21.97 1.17 3.30
N GLU A 352 -21.26 2.30 3.20
CA GLU A 352 -20.00 2.59 3.92
C GLU A 352 -18.87 1.59 3.63
N PHE A 353 -18.93 0.87 2.51
CA PHE A 353 -17.80 0.04 2.06
C PHE A 353 -16.58 0.88 1.64
N PRO A 354 -16.72 1.98 0.87
CA PRO A 354 -15.62 2.90 0.64
C PRO A 354 -15.52 3.89 1.82
N ALA A 355 -14.58 3.63 2.72
CA ALA A 355 -14.24 4.53 3.83
C ALA A 355 -12.97 5.33 3.50
N LEU A 356 -12.70 6.36 4.30
CA LEU A 356 -11.47 7.14 4.17
C LEU A 356 -10.24 6.25 4.39
N GLY A 357 -9.37 6.16 3.38
CA GLY A 357 -8.22 5.25 3.40
C GLY A 357 -8.48 3.88 2.75
N THR A 358 -9.72 3.52 2.42
CA THR A 358 -9.99 2.25 1.74
C THR A 358 -9.33 2.25 0.36
N GLN A 359 -8.63 1.17 0.02
CA GLN A 359 -8.11 0.98 -1.34
C GLN A 359 -9.25 0.56 -2.26
N LEU A 360 -9.44 1.26 -3.37
CA LEU A 360 -10.25 0.80 -4.50
C LEU A 360 -9.35 0.35 -5.65
N LYS A 361 -9.78 -0.68 -6.37
CA LYS A 361 -9.20 -1.04 -7.67
C LYS A 361 -10.04 -0.38 -8.75
N ILE A 362 -9.39 0.35 -9.64
CA ILE A 362 -10.04 1.16 -10.67
C ILE A 362 -9.74 0.61 -12.06
N GLU A 363 -10.62 0.90 -13.00
CA GLU A 363 -10.47 0.53 -14.41
C GLU A 363 -9.36 1.32 -15.10
N ARG A 364 -9.25 2.61 -14.80
CA ARG A 364 -8.35 3.59 -15.43
C ARG A 364 -8.29 4.88 -14.58
N PRO A 365 -7.27 5.76 -14.72
CA PRO A 365 -6.05 5.55 -15.51
C PRO A 365 -5.05 4.60 -14.83
N GLY A 366 -5.13 4.44 -13.50
CA GLY A 366 -4.27 3.57 -12.70
C GLY A 366 -4.86 2.20 -12.37
N LYS A 367 -4.16 1.44 -11.52
CA LYS A 367 -4.61 0.11 -11.05
C LYS A 367 -5.42 0.17 -9.76
N ALA A 368 -5.12 1.15 -8.91
CA ALA A 368 -5.65 1.27 -7.58
C ALA A 368 -5.60 2.72 -7.12
N CYS A 369 -6.41 3.05 -6.13
CA CYS A 369 -6.38 4.34 -5.47
C CYS A 369 -6.81 4.21 -4.00
N VAL A 370 -6.47 5.23 -3.21
CA VAL A 370 -7.07 5.45 -1.88
C VAL A 370 -8.21 6.46 -1.97
N VAL A 371 -9.32 6.14 -1.31
CA VAL A 371 -10.52 6.98 -1.21
C VAL A 371 -10.29 8.14 -0.26
N THR A 372 -10.53 9.36 -0.75
CA THR A 372 -10.58 10.59 0.04
C THR A 372 -11.84 11.43 -0.27
N PRO A 373 -12.21 12.39 0.58
CA PRO A 373 -13.50 13.09 0.44
C PRO A 373 -13.38 14.39 -0.37
N CYS A 374 -14.46 14.72 -1.08
CA CYS A 374 -14.66 16.03 -1.71
C CYS A 374 -16.16 16.32 -1.82
N ASP A 375 -16.66 17.22 -0.98
CA ASP A 375 -18.07 17.63 -0.90
C ASP A 375 -18.54 18.52 -2.08
N LYS A 376 -17.59 19.03 -2.89
CA LYS A 376 -17.89 19.74 -4.14
C LYS A 376 -18.33 18.85 -5.31
N LEU A 377 -18.19 17.52 -5.16
CA LEU A 377 -18.59 16.56 -6.19
C LEU A 377 -20.08 16.27 -6.12
N GLU A 378 -20.69 16.10 -7.30
CA GLU A 378 -22.06 15.60 -7.36
C GLU A 378 -22.12 14.18 -6.79
N GLY A 379 -23.02 13.97 -5.83
CA GLY A 379 -23.24 12.67 -5.23
C GLY A 379 -24.17 11.78 -6.07
N PRO A 380 -24.58 10.62 -5.51
CA PRO A 380 -25.33 9.61 -6.24
C PRO A 380 -26.79 10.02 -6.48
N ILE A 381 -27.38 9.39 -7.50
CA ILE A 381 -28.83 9.45 -7.76
C ILE A 381 -29.45 8.10 -7.42
N VAL A 382 -30.51 8.13 -6.62
CA VAL A 382 -31.15 6.94 -6.07
C VAL A 382 -32.66 6.97 -6.29
N VAL A 383 -33.23 5.79 -6.55
CA VAL A 383 -34.67 5.55 -6.55
C VAL A 383 -35.04 5.03 -5.17
N LEU A 384 -36.01 5.67 -4.53
CA LEU A 384 -36.54 5.26 -3.24
C LEU A 384 -37.66 4.21 -3.43
N LYS A 385 -37.97 3.47 -2.36
CA LYS A 385 -39.04 2.45 -2.34
C LYS A 385 -40.42 3.01 -2.66
N ASN A 386 -40.66 4.30 -2.42
CA ASN A 386 -41.90 4.99 -2.80
C ASN A 386 -41.94 5.37 -4.29
N GLY A 387 -40.84 5.17 -5.03
CA GLY A 387 -40.68 5.48 -6.44
C GLY A 387 -40.06 6.85 -6.74
N ASP A 388 -39.78 7.69 -5.73
CA ASP A 388 -39.13 8.98 -5.92
C ASP A 388 -37.68 8.81 -6.41
N LEU A 389 -37.24 9.67 -7.32
CA LEU A 389 -35.86 9.73 -7.80
C LEU A 389 -35.21 10.99 -7.22
N VAL A 390 -34.19 10.81 -6.37
CA VAL A 390 -33.52 11.90 -5.65
C VAL A 390 -32.01 11.84 -5.85
N GLN A 391 -31.39 13.02 -5.94
CA GLN A 391 -29.93 13.17 -5.90
C GLN A 391 -29.53 13.54 -4.47
N CYS A 392 -28.54 12.86 -3.92
CA CYS A 392 -27.99 13.16 -2.60
C CYS A 392 -26.59 13.70 -2.78
N ASN A 393 -26.34 14.96 -2.38
CA ASN A 393 -25.02 15.59 -2.48
C ASN A 393 -24.31 15.69 -1.13
N THR A 394 -25.07 15.68 -0.03
CA THR A 394 -24.51 15.79 1.32
C THR A 394 -24.61 14.48 2.10
N LYS A 395 -23.80 14.36 3.15
CA LYS A 395 -23.87 13.26 4.11
C LYS A 395 -25.26 13.16 4.76
N GLU A 396 -25.84 14.29 5.13
CA GLU A 396 -27.14 14.36 5.81
C GLU A 396 -28.26 13.84 4.92
N GLU A 397 -28.27 14.24 3.65
CA GLU A 397 -29.21 13.74 2.64
C GLU A 397 -29.05 12.23 2.44
N ALA A 398 -27.81 11.75 2.29
CA ALA A 398 -27.50 10.33 2.12
C ALA A 398 -28.02 9.49 3.30
N LEU A 399 -27.76 9.93 4.54
CA LEU A 399 -28.21 9.23 5.74
C LEU A 399 -29.74 9.23 5.90
N ALA A 400 -30.41 10.30 5.48
CA ALA A 400 -31.87 10.42 5.56
C ALA A 400 -32.58 9.39 4.67
N VAL A 401 -32.03 9.09 3.49
CA VAL A 401 -32.69 8.20 2.51
C VAL A 401 -32.15 6.78 2.48
N ARG A 402 -30.97 6.50 3.08
CA ARG A 402 -30.24 5.22 2.96
C ARG A 402 -31.09 3.96 3.14
N LYS A 403 -32.02 3.96 4.10
CA LYS A 403 -32.87 2.80 4.42
C LYS A 403 -33.99 2.56 3.40
N ASP A 404 -34.33 3.60 2.65
CA ASP A 404 -35.44 3.62 1.70
C ASP A 404 -34.98 3.50 0.25
N ILE A 405 -33.68 3.33 0.00
CA ILE A 405 -33.13 3.11 -1.34
C ILE A 405 -33.61 1.76 -1.88
N ALA A 406 -34.21 1.78 -3.07
CA ALA A 406 -34.55 0.62 -3.87
C ALA A 406 -33.47 0.34 -4.94
N GLU A 407 -32.97 1.38 -5.61
CA GLU A 407 -31.94 1.28 -6.64
C GLU A 407 -31.02 2.52 -6.59
N ILE A 408 -29.74 2.32 -6.89
CA ILE A 408 -28.74 3.36 -7.13
C ILE A 408 -28.54 3.41 -8.64
N THR A 409 -29.16 4.39 -9.29
CA THR A 409 -29.11 4.55 -10.75
C THR A 409 -27.79 5.16 -11.21
N ASP A 410 -27.15 5.93 -10.33
CA ASP A 410 -25.87 6.57 -10.54
C ASP A 410 -25.09 6.70 -9.24
N THR A 411 -23.80 6.36 -9.27
CA THR A 411 -22.94 6.29 -8.09
C THR A 411 -22.34 7.64 -7.67
N GLY A 412 -22.47 8.68 -8.50
CA GLY A 412 -21.86 10.00 -8.33
C GLY A 412 -20.58 10.19 -9.14
N GLU A 413 -19.84 11.24 -8.81
CA GLU A 413 -18.58 11.60 -9.48
C GLU A 413 -17.35 11.00 -8.78
N ILE A 414 -16.30 10.81 -9.59
CA ILE A 414 -14.93 10.53 -9.13
C ILE A 414 -14.00 11.62 -9.68
N LEU A 415 -13.24 12.25 -8.79
CA LEU A 415 -12.28 13.28 -9.15
C LEU A 415 -10.91 12.64 -9.41
N VAL A 416 -10.42 12.80 -10.64
CA VAL A 416 -9.14 12.21 -11.08
C VAL A 416 -8.15 13.30 -11.48
N PRO A 417 -7.01 13.41 -10.78
CA PRO A 417 -5.96 14.36 -11.13
C PRO A 417 -5.34 14.04 -12.49
N PHE A 418 -4.93 15.08 -13.21
CA PHE A 418 -4.22 14.91 -14.48
C PHE A 418 -2.92 14.11 -14.31
N GLY A 419 -2.23 14.31 -13.18
CA GLY A 419 -0.99 13.60 -12.84
C GLY A 419 -1.09 12.08 -12.94
N GLU A 420 -2.25 11.52 -12.60
CA GLU A 420 -2.50 10.07 -12.64
C GLU A 420 -2.50 9.51 -14.07
N PHE A 421 -2.88 10.32 -15.06
CA PHE A 421 -2.81 9.95 -16.48
C PHE A 421 -1.36 9.97 -16.97
N CYS A 422 -0.56 10.96 -16.53
CA CYS A 422 0.86 11.05 -16.86
C CYS A 422 1.66 9.87 -16.29
N GLU A 423 1.50 9.58 -15.00
CA GLU A 423 2.21 8.46 -14.35
C GLU A 423 1.91 7.12 -15.04
N ASN A 424 0.62 6.83 -15.20
CA ASN A 424 0.20 5.55 -15.78
C ASN A 424 0.36 5.51 -17.31
N ASN A 425 0.86 6.59 -17.93
CA ASN A 425 1.01 6.77 -19.37
C ASN A 425 -0.29 6.37 -20.12
N HIS A 426 -1.42 6.82 -19.57
CA HIS A 426 -2.75 6.61 -20.14
C HIS A 426 -3.13 7.85 -20.96
N PHE A 427 -3.75 7.67 -22.12
CA PHE A 427 -4.29 8.78 -22.90
C PHE A 427 -5.46 9.45 -22.18
N LEU A 428 -5.67 10.73 -22.42
CA LEU A 428 -6.79 11.46 -21.82
C LEU A 428 -8.11 10.92 -22.36
N VAL A 429 -9.15 10.91 -21.53
CA VAL A 429 -10.48 10.43 -21.91
C VAL A 429 -11.54 11.53 -21.71
N PRO A 430 -12.58 11.61 -22.54
CA PRO A 430 -13.59 12.65 -22.46
C PRO A 430 -14.28 12.67 -21.08
N PRO A 431 -14.20 13.77 -20.32
CA PRO A 431 -14.93 13.90 -19.06
C PRO A 431 -16.41 14.19 -19.32
N GLY A 432 -17.21 14.31 -18.25
CA GLY A 432 -18.46 15.07 -18.33
C GLY A 432 -18.20 16.55 -18.65
N TYR A 433 -19.27 17.35 -18.74
CA TYR A 433 -19.20 18.81 -18.85
C TYR A 433 -19.46 19.46 -17.47
N PRO A 434 -18.41 19.68 -16.65
CA PRO A 434 -18.58 20.21 -15.30
C PRO A 434 -18.52 21.75 -15.29
N ILE A 435 -18.80 22.33 -14.13
CA ILE A 435 -18.84 23.80 -13.93
C ILE A 435 -17.49 24.47 -14.19
N GLU A 436 -16.36 23.79 -13.91
CA GLU A 436 -15.01 24.33 -14.18
C GLU A 436 -14.80 24.54 -15.68
N TRP A 437 -15.23 23.58 -16.50
CA TRP A 437 -15.09 23.71 -17.95
C TRP A 437 -16.02 24.79 -18.48
N HIS A 438 -17.25 24.88 -17.95
CA HIS A 438 -18.19 25.95 -18.31
C HIS A 438 -17.63 27.34 -18.01
N LYS A 439 -17.03 27.53 -16.84
CA LYS A 439 -16.35 28.77 -16.44
C LYS A 439 -15.26 29.18 -17.43
N LEU A 440 -14.46 28.22 -17.90
CA LEU A 440 -13.39 28.46 -18.85
C LEU A 440 -13.92 28.85 -20.24
N GLU A 441 -15.02 28.23 -20.69
CA GLU A 441 -15.71 28.59 -21.94
C GLU A 441 -16.26 30.04 -21.88
N LEU A 442 -16.89 30.42 -20.76
CA LEU A 442 -17.36 31.79 -20.54
C LEU A 442 -16.20 32.81 -20.57
N LYS A 443 -15.12 32.53 -19.82
CA LYS A 443 -13.90 33.36 -19.83
C LYS A 443 -13.33 33.52 -21.24
N LYS A 444 -13.34 32.46 -22.05
CA LYS A 444 -12.83 32.48 -23.44
C LYS A 444 -13.71 33.29 -24.39
N LYS A 445 -15.04 33.37 -24.15
CA LYS A 445 -16.01 33.94 -25.10
C LYS A 445 -16.58 35.32 -24.76
N GLY A 446 -16.32 35.89 -23.58
CA GLY A 446 -16.83 37.24 -23.29
C GLY A 446 -16.72 37.73 -21.84
N GLY A 447 -16.13 36.95 -20.94
CA GLY A 447 -16.00 37.30 -19.52
C GLY A 447 -16.93 36.45 -18.63
N LEU A 448 -16.82 36.62 -17.32
CA LEU A 448 -17.56 35.83 -16.32
C LEU A 448 -18.66 36.71 -15.70
N PRO A 449 -19.95 36.50 -16.05
CA PRO A 449 -21.07 37.21 -15.40
C PRO A 449 -21.12 36.95 -13.90
N ASP A 450 -21.67 37.84 -13.08
CA ASP A 450 -21.72 37.65 -11.62
C ASP A 450 -22.59 36.45 -11.21
N ASP A 451 -23.62 36.13 -11.99
CA ASP A 451 -24.59 35.06 -11.78
C ASP A 451 -24.23 33.74 -12.48
N TRP A 452 -23.01 33.62 -12.99
CA TRP A 452 -22.59 32.51 -13.84
C TRP A 452 -22.59 31.13 -13.17
N GLU A 453 -22.36 31.07 -11.86
CA GLU A 453 -22.15 29.81 -11.13
C GLU A 453 -23.47 29.09 -10.85
N HIS A 454 -24.52 29.86 -10.56
CA HIS A 454 -25.87 29.36 -10.27
C HIS A 454 -26.95 30.23 -10.95
N PRO A 455 -26.95 30.31 -12.30
CA PRO A 455 -27.91 31.12 -13.04
C PRO A 455 -29.30 30.49 -12.97
N THR A 456 -30.37 31.29 -13.15
CA THR A 456 -31.71 30.75 -13.43
C THR A 456 -31.73 30.08 -14.82
N TRP A 457 -32.75 29.25 -15.10
CA TRP A 457 -32.87 28.59 -16.40
C TRP A 457 -32.87 29.59 -17.57
N ASP A 458 -33.70 30.62 -17.48
CA ASP A 458 -33.81 31.64 -18.54
C ASP A 458 -32.49 32.35 -18.76
N ARG A 459 -31.78 32.63 -17.66
CA ARG A 459 -30.46 33.26 -17.70
C ARG A 459 -29.40 32.35 -18.31
N ALA A 460 -29.40 31.06 -17.96
CA ALA A 460 -28.50 30.07 -18.56
C ALA A 460 -28.71 29.98 -20.08
N LEU A 461 -29.96 29.96 -20.54
CA LEU A 461 -30.29 29.92 -21.95
C LEU A 461 -29.91 31.22 -22.68
N GLU A 462 -30.13 32.37 -22.07
CA GLU A 462 -29.70 33.67 -22.57
C GLU A 462 -28.17 33.71 -22.73
N MET A 463 -27.42 33.29 -21.71
CA MET A 463 -25.95 33.23 -21.76
C MET A 463 -25.45 32.31 -22.86
N SER A 464 -26.01 31.10 -22.98
CA SER A 464 -25.66 30.16 -24.05
C SER A 464 -25.92 30.73 -25.45
N ARG A 465 -27.03 31.45 -25.65
CA ARG A 465 -27.36 32.06 -26.94
C ARG A 465 -26.51 33.28 -27.27
N THR A 466 -26.25 34.14 -26.30
CA THR A 466 -25.53 35.41 -26.50
C THR A 466 -24.02 35.21 -26.62
N LEU A 467 -23.43 34.37 -25.77
CA LEU A 467 -21.99 34.09 -25.74
C LEU A 467 -21.61 32.87 -26.59
N GLY A 468 -22.60 32.09 -27.04
CA GLY A 468 -22.37 30.87 -27.83
C GLY A 468 -21.71 29.75 -27.02
N VAL A 469 -21.89 29.71 -25.70
CA VAL A 469 -21.37 28.64 -24.84
C VAL A 469 -22.38 27.48 -24.71
N PRO A 470 -21.95 26.24 -24.46
CA PRO A 470 -22.87 25.13 -24.22
C PRO A 470 -23.79 25.36 -23.01
N LEU A 471 -24.90 24.63 -22.94
CA LEU A 471 -25.85 24.68 -21.83
C LEU A 471 -25.14 24.50 -20.47
N HIS A 472 -25.53 25.31 -19.48
CA HIS A 472 -25.00 25.25 -18.13
C HIS A 472 -25.17 23.85 -17.49
N PRO A 473 -24.15 23.29 -16.82
CA PRO A 473 -24.19 21.94 -16.26
C PRO A 473 -25.36 21.63 -15.30
N ASP A 474 -25.78 22.61 -14.49
CA ASP A 474 -26.88 22.43 -13.51
C ASP A 474 -28.23 22.06 -14.13
N TYR A 475 -28.43 22.36 -15.42
CA TYR A 475 -29.67 22.09 -16.17
C TYR A 475 -29.53 20.89 -17.11
N ASN A 476 -28.41 20.17 -17.04
CA ASN A 476 -28.11 19.08 -17.96
C ASN A 476 -28.58 17.72 -17.41
N LEU A 477 -29.01 16.83 -18.30
CA LEU A 477 -29.44 15.47 -18.00
C LEU A 477 -28.47 14.46 -18.64
N PHE A 478 -28.61 13.17 -18.34
CA PHE A 478 -27.81 12.11 -18.95
C PHE A 478 -28.29 11.75 -20.37
N TRP A 479 -28.45 12.76 -21.23
CA TRP A 479 -28.89 12.60 -22.62
C TRP A 479 -28.02 11.63 -23.41
N PHE A 480 -26.71 11.57 -23.11
CA PHE A 480 -25.77 10.67 -23.76
C PHE A 480 -25.99 9.17 -23.42
N ASP A 481 -26.59 8.87 -22.26
CA ASP A 481 -26.77 7.50 -21.78
C ASP A 481 -28.06 6.84 -22.32
N VAL A 482 -28.90 7.59 -23.04
CA VAL A 482 -30.21 7.15 -23.55
C VAL A 482 -30.24 7.32 -25.07
N ASP A 483 -30.71 6.32 -25.80
CA ASP A 483 -30.81 6.38 -27.26
C ASP A 483 -31.95 7.30 -27.76
N VAL A 484 -31.82 7.75 -29.01
CA VAL A 484 -32.76 8.70 -29.65
C VAL A 484 -34.18 8.14 -29.70
N ASP A 485 -34.37 6.83 -29.93
CA ASP A 485 -35.69 6.22 -30.07
C ASP A 485 -36.45 6.21 -28.74
N ARG A 486 -35.76 5.89 -27.63
CA ARG A 486 -36.32 6.02 -26.28
C ARG A 486 -36.68 7.47 -25.95
N LEU A 487 -35.86 8.44 -26.36
CA LEU A 487 -36.18 9.86 -26.17
C LEU A 487 -37.38 10.31 -27.00
N LYS A 488 -37.53 9.82 -28.23
CA LYS A 488 -38.72 10.05 -29.07
C LYS A 488 -39.98 9.46 -28.43
N GLY A 489 -39.88 8.26 -27.84
CA GLY A 489 -40.94 7.66 -27.05
C GLY A 489 -41.36 8.56 -25.89
N LEU A 490 -40.39 8.96 -25.06
CA LEU A 490 -40.63 9.86 -23.93
C LEU A 490 -41.24 11.22 -24.35
N ARG A 491 -40.76 11.80 -25.46
CA ARG A 491 -41.31 13.03 -26.04
C ARG A 491 -42.78 12.88 -26.37
N ASN A 492 -43.18 11.78 -27.01
CA ASN A 492 -44.57 11.53 -27.36
C ASN A 492 -45.45 11.31 -26.13
N ASP A 493 -44.93 10.60 -25.12
CA ASP A 493 -45.64 10.37 -23.86
C ASP A 493 -45.94 11.69 -23.13
N ILE A 494 -44.95 12.60 -23.08
CA ILE A 494 -45.07 13.92 -22.48
C ILE A 494 -45.99 14.84 -23.29
N LEU A 495 -45.88 14.82 -24.62
CA LEU A 495 -46.73 15.65 -25.48
C LEU A 495 -48.22 15.28 -25.36
N ASN A 496 -48.53 13.98 -25.26
CA ASN A 496 -49.92 13.50 -25.22
C ASN A 496 -50.55 13.54 -23.82
N ASN A 497 -49.74 13.43 -22.75
CA ASN A 497 -50.25 13.21 -21.39
C ASN A 497 -49.66 14.16 -20.33
N GLY A 498 -48.71 15.02 -20.69
CA GLY A 498 -48.04 15.93 -19.77
C GLY A 498 -48.84 17.21 -19.52
N ALA A 499 -48.86 17.67 -18.27
CA ALA A 499 -49.42 18.95 -17.88
C ALA A 499 -48.37 19.77 -17.11
N PHE A 500 -48.29 21.08 -17.39
CA PHE A 500 -47.36 21.97 -16.70
C PHE A 500 -48.11 22.99 -15.83
N THR A 501 -47.89 22.94 -14.51
CA THR A 501 -48.58 23.83 -13.56
C THR A 501 -47.65 24.18 -12.42
N ASP A 502 -47.61 25.46 -12.01
CA ASP A 502 -46.79 25.97 -10.90
C ASP A 502 -45.29 25.60 -11.00
N GLY A 503 -44.74 25.61 -12.22
CA GLY A 503 -43.34 25.26 -12.47
C GLY A 503 -43.04 23.75 -12.45
N LYS A 504 -44.07 22.89 -12.44
CA LYS A 504 -43.94 21.44 -12.34
C LYS A 504 -44.53 20.76 -13.55
N LEU A 505 -43.84 19.75 -14.06
CA LEU A 505 -44.36 18.84 -15.07
C LEU A 505 -44.98 17.62 -14.38
N SER A 506 -46.27 17.38 -14.62
CA SER A 506 -47.03 16.24 -14.13
C SER A 506 -47.37 15.30 -15.28
N ILE A 507 -47.09 14.00 -15.12
CA ILE A 507 -47.37 12.98 -16.14
C ILE A 507 -47.97 11.75 -15.45
N PRO A 508 -49.08 11.16 -15.95
CA PRO A 508 -49.58 9.89 -15.42
C PRO A 508 -48.52 8.78 -15.52
N LYS A 509 -48.22 8.10 -14.41
CA LYS A 509 -47.16 7.07 -14.36
C LYS A 509 -47.41 5.93 -15.36
N ALA A 510 -48.67 5.61 -15.64
CA ALA A 510 -49.04 4.53 -16.55
C ALA A 510 -48.83 4.87 -18.03
N SER A 511 -48.67 6.16 -18.37
CA SER A 511 -48.57 6.66 -19.74
C SER A 511 -47.15 7.07 -20.13
N VAL A 512 -46.14 6.76 -19.32
CA VAL A 512 -44.75 7.14 -19.59
C VAL A 512 -43.78 6.03 -19.18
N ASP A 513 -42.72 5.84 -19.97
CA ASP A 513 -41.61 5.00 -19.53
C ASP A 513 -40.81 5.68 -18.41
N LYS A 514 -41.19 5.38 -17.17
CA LYS A 514 -40.49 5.82 -15.97
C LYS A 514 -38.98 5.49 -16.02
N ARG A 515 -38.60 4.36 -16.63
CA ARG A 515 -37.19 3.98 -16.66
C ARG A 515 -36.34 4.94 -17.47
N THR A 516 -36.89 5.48 -18.55
CA THR A 516 -36.19 6.51 -19.35
C THR A 516 -35.97 7.79 -18.55
N LEU A 517 -36.93 8.22 -17.72
CA LEU A 517 -36.75 9.36 -16.80
C LEU A 517 -35.68 9.09 -15.73
N GLU A 518 -35.66 7.89 -15.16
CA GLU A 518 -34.64 7.44 -14.19
C GLU A 518 -33.25 7.40 -14.82
N ASP A 519 -33.13 6.87 -16.04
CA ASP A 519 -31.87 6.77 -16.76
C ASP A 519 -31.32 8.16 -17.16
N LEU A 520 -32.21 9.13 -17.45
CA LEU A 520 -31.86 10.52 -17.71
C LEU A 520 -31.39 11.28 -16.47
N GLY A 521 -31.67 10.77 -15.26
CA GLY A 521 -31.45 11.51 -14.01
C GLY A 521 -32.44 12.66 -13.81
N ALA A 522 -33.63 12.60 -14.43
CA ALA A 522 -34.67 13.61 -14.29
C ALA A 522 -35.39 13.44 -12.94
N LEU A 523 -34.88 14.13 -11.91
CA LEU A 523 -35.37 14.03 -10.52
C LEU A 523 -36.88 14.28 -10.44
N HIS A 524 -37.59 13.35 -9.78
CA HIS A 524 -39.05 13.35 -9.75
C HIS A 524 -39.61 12.71 -8.49
N LYS A 525 -40.87 13.06 -8.17
CA LYS A 525 -41.66 12.49 -7.08
C LYS A 525 -42.85 11.73 -7.64
N VAL A 526 -43.23 10.62 -7.02
CA VAL A 526 -44.40 9.83 -7.39
C VAL A 526 -45.52 10.09 -6.38
N ARG A 527 -46.60 10.74 -6.79
CA ARG A 527 -47.75 11.05 -5.93
C ARG A 527 -49.04 10.75 -6.69
N ASP A 528 -49.98 10.06 -6.05
CA ASP A 528 -51.32 9.77 -6.59
C ASP A 528 -51.32 9.23 -8.04
N GLY A 529 -50.41 8.30 -8.34
CA GLY A 529 -50.28 7.71 -9.68
C GLY A 529 -49.64 8.60 -10.75
N HIS A 530 -49.15 9.78 -10.37
CA HIS A 530 -48.47 10.73 -11.26
C HIS A 530 -46.99 10.86 -10.92
N ILE A 531 -46.19 11.17 -11.94
CA ILE A 531 -44.78 11.55 -11.84
C ILE A 531 -44.71 13.08 -11.92
N ILE A 532 -44.15 13.69 -10.90
CA ILE A 532 -44.02 15.15 -10.77
C ILE A 532 -42.54 15.51 -10.84
N ILE A 533 -42.17 16.26 -11.88
CA ILE A 533 -40.80 16.77 -12.09
C ILE A 533 -40.82 18.27 -11.77
N GLU A 534 -39.90 18.71 -10.90
CA GLU A 534 -39.77 20.11 -10.49
C GLU A 534 -38.48 20.71 -11.06
N ARG A 535 -37.31 20.24 -10.58
CA ARG A 535 -35.99 20.82 -10.93
C ARG A 535 -35.66 20.79 -12.43
N TYR A 536 -35.96 19.68 -13.10
CA TYR A 536 -35.59 19.47 -14.51
C TYR A 536 -36.77 19.57 -15.47
N ALA A 537 -37.91 20.12 -15.02
CA ALA A 537 -39.12 20.16 -15.84
C ALA A 537 -38.90 20.95 -17.14
N ILE A 538 -38.44 22.20 -17.03
CA ILE A 538 -38.19 23.06 -18.19
C ILE A 538 -37.04 22.53 -19.06
N PRO A 539 -35.86 22.16 -18.50
CA PRO A 539 -34.79 21.57 -19.29
C PRO A 539 -35.20 20.31 -20.06
N LEU A 540 -36.03 19.45 -19.47
CA LEU A 540 -36.52 18.24 -20.12
C LEU A 540 -37.47 18.57 -21.29
N ILE A 541 -38.44 19.47 -21.08
CA ILE A 541 -39.40 19.91 -22.10
C ILE A 541 -38.64 20.53 -23.29
N TYR A 542 -37.76 21.50 -23.02
CA TYR A 542 -36.98 22.16 -24.06
C TYR A 542 -36.02 21.20 -24.77
N GLY A 543 -35.41 20.29 -24.01
CA GLY A 543 -34.50 19.28 -24.55
C GLY A 543 -35.16 18.30 -25.51
N LEU A 544 -36.46 18.03 -25.34
CA LEU A 544 -37.25 17.18 -26.23
C LEU A 544 -37.89 17.95 -27.40
N GLY A 545 -37.59 19.24 -27.56
CA GLY A 545 -38.14 20.08 -28.63
C GLY A 545 -39.61 20.45 -28.41
N LEU A 546 -40.02 20.54 -27.15
CA LEU A 546 -41.36 20.93 -26.73
C LEU A 546 -41.35 22.34 -26.12
N ASP A 547 -42.53 22.94 -25.97
CA ASP A 547 -42.74 24.21 -25.27
C ASP A 547 -44.00 24.16 -24.40
N ILE A 548 -44.25 25.23 -23.65
CA ILE A 548 -45.42 25.37 -22.77
C ILE A 548 -46.30 26.50 -23.31
N ALA A 549 -47.55 26.19 -23.65
CA ALA A 549 -48.56 27.17 -24.08
C ALA A 549 -49.83 26.99 -23.25
N ASP A 550 -50.25 28.03 -22.52
CA ASP A 550 -51.43 28.04 -21.66
C ASP A 550 -51.53 26.86 -20.65
N GLY A 551 -50.37 26.33 -20.22
CA GLY A 551 -50.27 25.20 -19.27
C GLY A 551 -50.27 23.81 -19.94
N GLU A 552 -50.49 23.75 -21.24
CA GLU A 552 -50.37 22.53 -22.05
C GLU A 552 -48.98 22.42 -22.69
N ILE A 553 -48.53 21.18 -22.92
CA ILE A 553 -47.28 20.92 -23.61
C ILE A 553 -47.54 20.88 -25.12
N VAL A 554 -46.79 21.68 -25.88
CA VAL A 554 -46.93 21.77 -27.33
C VAL A 554 -45.61 21.46 -28.03
N GLU A 555 -45.69 21.07 -29.29
CA GLU A 555 -44.51 20.86 -30.13
C GLU A 555 -43.86 22.19 -30.55
N ARG A 556 -42.55 22.30 -30.34
CA ARG A 556 -41.77 23.51 -30.68
C ARG A 556 -40.88 23.29 -31.90
N SER A 557 -40.23 22.14 -31.96
CA SER A 557 -39.28 21.79 -33.02
C SER A 557 -39.27 20.28 -33.29
N ALA A 558 -38.80 19.91 -34.48
CA ALA A 558 -38.46 18.53 -34.77
C ALA A 558 -37.36 18.04 -33.83
N PHE A 559 -37.40 16.75 -33.48
CA PHE A 559 -36.43 16.10 -32.61
C PHE A 559 -35.69 15.02 -33.41
N ASP A 560 -34.64 15.43 -34.12
CA ASP A 560 -33.85 14.57 -35.01
C ASP A 560 -32.35 14.85 -34.90
N GLY A 561 -31.55 13.78 -34.99
CA GLY A 561 -30.09 13.81 -34.94
C GLY A 561 -29.50 12.41 -35.12
N GLU A 562 -28.22 12.33 -35.48
CA GLU A 562 -27.50 11.05 -35.60
C GLU A 562 -27.31 10.36 -34.25
N ASP A 563 -27.16 11.17 -33.19
CA ASP A 563 -27.09 10.73 -31.80
C ASP A 563 -27.96 11.62 -30.89
N SER A 564 -28.13 11.18 -29.64
CA SER A 564 -29.00 11.82 -28.66
C SER A 564 -28.59 13.24 -28.32
N LEU A 565 -27.28 13.53 -28.23
CA LEU A 565 -26.81 14.88 -27.92
C LEU A 565 -27.04 15.85 -29.08
N THR A 566 -26.87 15.38 -30.32
CA THR A 566 -27.14 16.15 -31.53
C THR A 566 -28.62 16.46 -31.64
N ALA A 567 -29.49 15.47 -31.42
CA ALA A 567 -30.94 15.66 -31.43
C ALA A 567 -31.40 16.68 -30.36
N VAL A 568 -30.88 16.57 -29.14
CA VAL A 568 -31.18 17.51 -28.05
C VAL A 568 -30.63 18.90 -28.32
N SER A 569 -29.40 19.02 -28.85
CA SER A 569 -28.81 20.33 -29.19
C SER A 569 -29.60 21.04 -30.29
N ASN A 570 -30.01 20.31 -31.33
CA ASN A 570 -30.87 20.82 -32.40
C ASN A 570 -32.21 21.32 -31.85
N ALA A 571 -32.83 20.55 -30.95
CA ALA A 571 -34.11 20.89 -30.33
C ALA A 571 -34.02 22.11 -29.40
N MET A 572 -32.96 22.23 -28.60
CA MET A 572 -32.75 23.39 -27.73
C MET A 572 -32.32 24.65 -28.50
N GLY A 573 -31.69 24.48 -29.67
CA GLY A 573 -31.09 25.56 -30.47
C GLY A 573 -29.76 26.08 -29.91
N ILE A 574 -29.14 25.32 -29.01
CA ILE A 574 -27.85 25.60 -28.38
C ILE A 574 -27.07 24.28 -28.22
N GLU A 575 -25.74 24.36 -28.10
CA GLU A 575 -24.92 23.17 -27.88
C GLU A 575 -25.19 22.55 -26.50
N VAL A 576 -25.49 21.26 -26.44
CA VAL A 576 -25.60 20.48 -25.20
C VAL A 576 -24.50 19.43 -25.18
N ARG A 577 -23.60 19.54 -24.18
CA ARG A 577 -22.53 18.56 -23.97
C ARG A 577 -22.97 17.46 -23.02
N ALA A 578 -22.29 16.33 -23.06
CA ALA A 578 -22.60 15.20 -22.18
C ALA A 578 -22.34 15.55 -20.71
N ARG A 579 -23.34 15.41 -19.84
CA ARG A 579 -23.14 15.49 -18.37
C ARG A 579 -22.24 14.34 -17.87
N ALA A 580 -22.40 13.15 -18.45
CA ALA A 580 -21.56 12.00 -18.21
C ALA A 580 -21.13 11.42 -19.55
N ARG A 581 -19.82 11.25 -19.77
CA ARG A 581 -19.29 10.64 -20.99
C ARG A 581 -18.46 9.39 -20.70
N THR A 582 -17.42 9.55 -19.89
CA THR A 582 -16.63 8.41 -19.39
C THR A 582 -17.10 7.97 -18.01
N ARG A 583 -17.32 6.66 -17.87
CA ARG A 583 -17.65 5.97 -16.62
C ARG A 583 -16.44 5.16 -16.16
N ILE A 584 -16.09 5.23 -14.88
CA ILE A 584 -14.94 4.50 -14.32
C ILE A 584 -15.43 3.32 -13.50
N GLY A 585 -15.13 2.11 -13.97
CA GLY A 585 -15.37 0.89 -13.21
C GLY A 585 -14.49 0.84 -11.97
N THR A 586 -15.07 0.44 -10.83
CA THR A 586 -14.34 0.35 -9.56
C THR A 586 -14.83 -0.82 -8.71
N ARG A 587 -13.95 -1.34 -7.86
CA ARG A 587 -14.29 -2.30 -6.80
C ARG A 587 -13.48 -2.05 -5.55
N MET A 588 -13.92 -2.61 -4.44
CA MET A 588 -13.14 -2.61 -3.21
C MET A 588 -11.88 -3.48 -3.33
N GLY A 589 -10.75 -2.88 -2.98
CA GLY A 589 -9.45 -3.51 -2.79
C GLY A 589 -9.26 -3.87 -1.32
N ARG A 590 -8.15 -3.44 -0.71
CA ARG A 590 -7.86 -3.63 0.72
C ARG A 590 -8.63 -2.61 1.57
N PRO A 591 -9.17 -3.00 2.74
CA PRO A 591 -9.70 -2.04 3.70
C PRO A 591 -8.57 -1.18 4.28
N GLU A 592 -8.96 -0.05 4.84
CA GLU A 592 -8.15 0.85 5.65
C GLU A 592 -7.64 0.17 6.94
N LYS A 593 -6.52 0.65 7.48
CA LYS A 593 -5.92 0.13 8.71
C LYS A 593 -5.29 1.25 9.53
N ALA A 594 -5.57 1.25 10.83
CA ALA A 594 -4.86 2.02 11.85
C ALA A 594 -4.77 1.16 13.11
N LYS A 595 -3.63 0.50 13.34
CA LYS A 595 -3.45 -0.43 14.47
C LYS A 595 -2.01 -0.43 14.96
N ASP A 596 -1.82 -0.69 16.25
CA ASP A 596 -0.50 -1.01 16.79
C ASP A 596 0.07 -2.24 16.07
N ARG A 597 1.37 -2.23 15.78
CA ARG A 597 2.05 -3.37 15.16
C ARG A 597 2.30 -4.47 16.20
N SER A 598 1.23 -4.94 16.83
CA SER A 598 1.23 -6.22 17.53
C SER A 598 1.26 -7.29 16.45
N SER A 599 2.44 -7.88 16.25
CA SER A 599 2.61 -8.95 15.25
C SER A 599 1.51 -9.99 15.49
N GLY A 600 0.67 -10.23 14.47
CA GLY A 600 -0.47 -11.15 14.56
C GLY A 600 -0.08 -12.40 15.36
N ASN A 601 -0.70 -12.57 16.53
CA ASN A 601 -0.29 -13.49 17.60
C ASN A 601 1.07 -13.21 18.27
N SER A 602 1.16 -12.12 19.06
CA SER A 602 2.04 -12.03 20.26
C SER A 602 3.52 -12.41 20.07
N ALA A 603 4.07 -12.33 18.85
CA ALA A 603 5.27 -13.09 18.54
C ALA A 603 6.52 -12.64 19.31
N PHE A 604 6.65 -11.32 19.52
CA PHE A 604 7.78 -10.65 20.16
C PHE A 604 7.48 -10.11 21.58
N GLY A 605 6.21 -10.13 22.01
CA GLY A 605 5.82 -9.74 23.36
C GLY A 605 6.14 -8.28 23.72
N ASN A 606 6.51 -8.06 24.97
CA ASN A 606 6.90 -6.77 25.54
C ASN A 606 8.44 -6.55 25.51
N GLY A 607 9.24 -7.62 25.41
CA GLY A 607 10.70 -7.51 25.38
C GLY A 607 11.37 -8.70 24.70
N LEU A 608 12.52 -8.45 24.08
CA LEU A 608 13.30 -9.45 23.33
C LEU A 608 14.19 -10.28 24.26
N PHE A 609 13.55 -11.05 25.14
CA PHE A 609 14.19 -11.91 26.14
C PHE A 609 13.69 -13.35 25.98
N ALA A 610 14.52 -14.32 25.58
CA ALA A 610 14.05 -15.70 25.42
C ALA A 610 14.00 -16.43 26.75
N VAL A 611 12.91 -17.13 27.07
CA VAL A 611 12.78 -17.83 28.38
C VAL A 611 12.98 -19.34 28.29
N THR A 612 12.78 -19.96 27.11
CA THR A 612 12.91 -21.41 26.91
C THR A 612 12.74 -21.83 25.44
N ASP A 613 13.46 -22.86 25.02
CA ASP A 613 13.24 -23.54 23.74
C ASP A 613 12.04 -24.51 23.76
N ALA A 614 11.46 -24.76 24.94
CA ALA A 614 10.47 -25.81 25.14
C ALA A 614 9.08 -25.37 24.59
N PRO A 615 8.51 -26.09 23.61
CA PRO A 615 7.25 -25.72 22.96
C PRO A 615 6.01 -25.73 23.87
N CYS A 616 6.13 -26.29 25.08
CA CYS A 616 5.06 -26.42 26.07
C CYS A 616 4.90 -25.20 26.99
N ILE A 617 5.87 -24.26 26.98
CA ILE A 617 5.85 -23.05 27.83
C ILE A 617 5.42 -21.87 26.94
N LYS A 618 4.38 -21.12 27.34
CA LYS A 618 3.95 -19.96 26.55
C LYS A 618 4.89 -18.77 26.80
N LYS A 619 4.82 -17.78 25.90
CA LYS A 619 5.56 -16.52 25.87
C LYS A 619 5.31 -15.60 27.08
N SER A 620 5.65 -16.06 28.29
CA SER A 620 5.32 -15.42 29.57
C SER A 620 6.42 -15.68 30.61
N LEU A 621 6.90 -14.60 31.26
CA LEU A 621 7.82 -14.72 32.40
C LEU A 621 7.18 -15.48 33.58
N LYS A 622 5.91 -15.23 33.87
CA LYS A 622 5.21 -15.87 34.99
C LYS A 622 5.10 -17.38 34.81
N GLU A 623 4.79 -17.83 33.60
CA GLU A 623 4.79 -19.27 33.27
C GLU A 623 6.19 -19.87 33.30
N ALA A 624 7.21 -19.14 32.81
CA ALA A 624 8.61 -19.57 32.87
C ALA A 624 9.08 -19.75 34.32
N MET A 625 8.75 -18.83 35.22
CA MET A 625 9.05 -18.94 36.66
C MET A 625 8.37 -20.16 37.30
N SER A 626 7.09 -20.39 37.00
CA SER A 626 6.39 -21.59 37.49
C SER A 626 7.01 -22.87 36.96
N THR A 627 7.49 -22.86 35.71
CA THR A 627 8.10 -24.03 35.09
C THR A 627 9.49 -24.30 35.66
N GLN A 628 10.28 -23.26 35.89
CA GLN A 628 11.56 -23.36 36.60
C GLN A 628 11.37 -23.98 38.00
N ASP A 629 10.34 -23.56 38.74
CA ASP A 629 10.03 -24.14 40.06
C ASP A 629 9.69 -25.62 39.97
N LYS A 630 8.89 -26.03 38.98
CA LYS A 630 8.54 -27.45 38.75
C LYS A 630 9.76 -28.28 38.33
N ALA A 631 10.58 -27.74 37.43
CA ALA A 631 11.76 -28.40 36.88
C ALA A 631 12.79 -28.77 37.96
N ARG A 632 12.87 -28.01 39.06
CA ARG A 632 13.73 -28.31 40.22
C ARG A 632 13.41 -29.65 40.89
N PHE A 633 12.19 -30.18 40.72
CA PHE A 633 11.72 -31.43 41.33
C PHE A 633 11.61 -32.59 40.32
N MET A 634 12.01 -32.39 39.06
CA MET A 634 11.93 -33.40 38.00
C MET A 634 13.27 -34.12 37.79
N THR A 635 13.23 -35.40 37.42
CA THR A 635 14.43 -36.15 37.02
C THR A 635 14.90 -35.74 35.62
N ALA A 636 16.15 -36.06 35.27
CA ALA A 636 16.69 -35.77 33.94
C ALA A 636 15.87 -36.41 32.80
N ASP A 637 15.36 -37.63 33.00
CA ASP A 637 14.49 -38.31 32.03
C ASP A 637 13.13 -37.64 31.89
N GLN A 638 12.56 -37.14 33.00
CA GLN A 638 11.29 -36.39 32.99
C GLN A 638 11.44 -35.05 32.28
N LEU A 639 12.55 -34.33 32.51
CA LEU A 639 12.85 -33.08 31.82
C LEU A 639 13.01 -33.31 30.30
N LYS A 640 13.71 -34.37 29.91
CA LYS A 640 13.89 -34.76 28.51
C LYS A 640 12.58 -35.15 27.83
N ALA A 641 11.67 -35.83 28.53
CA ALA A 641 10.37 -36.22 28.00
C ALA A 641 9.43 -35.01 27.74
N VAL A 642 9.54 -33.96 28.54
CA VAL A 642 8.75 -32.72 28.39
C VAL A 642 9.47 -31.67 27.50
N GLY A 643 10.72 -31.94 27.12
CA GLY A 643 11.52 -31.07 26.25
C GLY A 643 12.07 -29.82 26.96
N ILE A 644 12.13 -29.82 28.29
CA ILE A 644 12.63 -28.69 29.09
C ILE A 644 14.12 -28.91 29.39
N LYS A 645 14.95 -27.91 29.09
CA LYS A 645 16.38 -27.90 29.46
C LYS A 645 16.56 -27.06 30.72
N ALA A 646 16.87 -27.70 31.85
CA ALA A 646 17.05 -27.02 33.13
C ALA A 646 18.06 -27.74 34.02
N ASN A 647 18.65 -27.03 34.97
CA ASN A 647 19.46 -27.59 36.05
C ASN A 647 19.11 -26.93 37.40
N LYS A 648 19.88 -27.23 38.46
CA LYS A 648 19.64 -26.66 39.80
C LYS A 648 19.71 -25.13 39.85
N ASN A 649 20.44 -24.52 38.91
CA ASN A 649 20.72 -23.07 38.88
C ASN A 649 19.74 -22.30 38.00
N GLY A 650 18.84 -22.96 37.26
CA GLY A 650 17.83 -22.29 36.43
C GLY A 650 17.49 -23.03 35.14
N LEU A 651 16.81 -22.31 34.25
CA LEU A 651 16.56 -22.78 32.87
C LEU A 651 17.82 -22.61 32.04
N LEU A 652 18.13 -23.58 31.18
CA LEU A 652 19.30 -23.55 30.30
C LEU A 652 18.90 -22.92 28.97
N ILE A 653 19.41 -21.72 28.68
CA ILE A 653 19.01 -20.90 27.53
C ILE A 653 20.23 -20.59 26.67
N ASP A 654 20.03 -20.59 25.34
CA ASP A 654 21.06 -20.27 24.36
C ASP A 654 21.24 -18.75 24.21
N TYR A 655 22.07 -18.18 25.08
CA TYR A 655 22.45 -16.77 25.11
C TYR A 655 23.94 -16.61 24.79
N ALA A 656 24.32 -15.45 24.26
CA ALA A 656 25.73 -15.07 24.20
C ALA A 656 26.30 -14.81 25.61
N GLU A 657 27.39 -15.50 25.97
CA GLU A 657 28.19 -15.16 27.14
C GLU A 657 28.91 -13.81 26.91
N ARG A 658 28.95 -12.97 27.94
CA ARG A 658 29.60 -11.66 27.98
C ARG A 658 30.39 -11.53 29.28
N THR A 659 31.42 -10.69 29.29
CA THR A 659 32.27 -10.49 30.47
C THR A 659 32.30 -9.02 30.87
N CYS A 660 32.18 -8.74 32.16
CA CYS A 660 32.39 -7.39 32.68
C CYS A 660 33.89 -7.05 32.67
N PRO A 661 34.33 -5.98 31.99
CA PRO A 661 35.75 -5.61 31.91
C PRO A 661 36.31 -5.13 33.27
N ARG A 662 35.45 -4.69 34.21
CA ARG A 662 35.87 -4.16 35.51
C ARG A 662 36.01 -5.25 36.59
N CYS A 663 35.04 -6.15 36.72
CA CYS A 663 35.03 -7.16 37.78
C CYS A 663 35.26 -8.60 37.29
N GLY A 664 35.34 -8.83 35.98
CA GLY A 664 35.52 -10.15 35.38
C GLY A 664 34.28 -11.07 35.49
N GLU A 665 33.14 -10.56 35.94
CA GLU A 665 31.91 -11.34 36.05
C GLU A 665 31.41 -11.76 34.66
N LYS A 666 31.24 -13.06 34.46
CA LYS A 666 30.61 -13.65 33.27
C LYS A 666 29.08 -13.57 33.41
N THR A 667 28.41 -13.09 32.37
CA THR A 667 26.96 -12.89 32.35
C THR A 667 26.43 -12.89 30.92
N PHE A 668 25.13 -12.99 30.71
CA PHE A 668 24.51 -12.78 29.40
C PHE A 668 24.04 -11.33 29.18
N ARG A 669 24.00 -10.54 30.26
CA ARG A 669 23.46 -9.17 30.25
C ARG A 669 24.39 -8.25 29.49
N SER A 670 23.85 -7.29 28.76
CA SER A 670 24.59 -6.20 28.09
C SER A 670 25.37 -5.30 29.06
N TRP A 671 25.03 -5.34 30.36
CA TRP A 671 25.66 -4.52 31.38
C TRP A 671 25.78 -5.27 32.71
N CYS A 672 26.76 -4.87 33.51
CA CYS A 672 27.00 -5.44 34.84
C CYS A 672 26.24 -4.66 35.91
N ARG A 673 25.26 -5.29 36.57
CA ARG A 673 24.48 -4.67 37.68
C ARG A 673 25.33 -4.23 38.88
N LYS A 674 26.50 -4.86 39.11
CA LYS A 674 27.40 -4.50 40.22
C LYS A 674 28.27 -3.29 39.90
N CYS A 675 28.80 -3.25 38.67
CA CYS A 675 29.78 -2.25 38.27
C CYS A 675 29.19 -1.07 37.50
N ASN A 676 27.95 -1.19 37.02
CA ASN A 676 27.28 -0.24 36.12
C ASN A 676 28.12 0.07 34.87
N VAL A 677 28.73 -0.96 34.27
CA VAL A 677 29.54 -0.84 33.04
C VAL A 677 29.04 -1.82 31.98
N HIS A 678 29.29 -1.48 30.71
CA HIS A 678 29.03 -2.35 29.57
C HIS A 678 29.81 -3.66 29.68
N THR A 679 29.18 -4.77 29.32
CA THR A 679 29.85 -6.07 29.22
C THR A 679 30.25 -6.34 27.79
N GLU A 680 31.36 -7.02 27.59
CA GLU A 680 31.91 -7.27 26.26
C GLU A 680 31.68 -8.72 25.84
N LEU A 681 31.45 -8.93 24.55
CA LEU A 681 31.46 -10.27 23.96
C LEU A 681 32.90 -10.82 23.94
N PRO A 682 33.07 -12.15 24.02
CA PRO A 682 34.36 -12.80 23.81
C PRO A 682 34.99 -12.39 22.46
N PRO A 683 36.33 -12.29 22.36
CA PRO A 683 37.00 -11.86 21.13
C PRO A 683 36.67 -12.71 19.88
N ASP A 684 36.38 -13.99 20.09
CA ASP A 684 35.99 -15.01 19.11
C ASP A 684 34.51 -14.95 18.70
N ALA A 685 33.67 -14.20 19.43
CA ALA A 685 32.25 -14.05 19.13
C ALA A 685 31.94 -13.33 17.80
N LYS A 686 32.97 -12.72 17.17
CA LYS A 686 32.86 -12.09 15.86
C LYS A 686 32.89 -13.11 14.70
N ASP A 687 33.37 -14.33 14.95
CA ASP A 687 33.45 -15.40 13.97
C ASP A 687 32.36 -16.44 14.25
N VAL A 688 31.19 -16.26 13.62
CA VAL A 688 29.94 -16.99 13.92
C VAL A 688 30.11 -18.51 13.79
N ASP A 689 31.03 -18.95 12.91
CA ASP A 689 31.33 -20.36 12.64
C ASP A 689 32.27 -20.99 13.68
N LYS A 690 32.93 -20.17 14.52
CA LYS A 690 33.85 -20.62 15.58
C LYS A 690 33.34 -20.35 17.00
N PHE A 691 32.24 -19.62 17.14
CA PHE A 691 31.68 -19.27 18.44
C PHE A 691 30.93 -20.44 19.07
N ASP A 692 31.59 -21.15 20.00
CA ASP A 692 30.95 -22.16 20.84
C ASP A 692 29.96 -21.47 21.79
N ARG A 693 28.68 -21.85 21.69
CA ARG A 693 27.57 -21.25 22.44
C ARG A 693 27.07 -22.21 23.52
N PRO A 694 27.63 -22.15 24.74
CA PRO A 694 27.14 -22.97 25.83
C PRO A 694 25.75 -22.48 26.26
N LEU A 695 24.88 -23.42 26.64
CA LEU A 695 23.61 -23.08 27.28
C LEU A 695 23.88 -22.47 28.66
N ILE A 696 23.42 -21.23 28.86
CA ILE A 696 23.61 -20.48 30.10
C ILE A 696 22.47 -20.80 31.07
N PRO A 697 22.74 -21.17 32.33
CA PRO A 697 21.71 -21.31 33.36
C PRO A 697 21.22 -19.94 33.82
N VAL A 698 19.92 -19.69 33.70
CA VAL A 698 19.26 -18.42 34.05
C VAL A 698 18.19 -18.68 35.10
N ASP A 699 18.31 -18.07 36.28
CA ASP A 699 17.24 -18.00 37.27
C ASP A 699 16.31 -16.83 36.92
N ILE A 700 15.21 -17.15 36.22
CA ILE A 700 14.23 -16.17 35.72
C ILE A 700 13.58 -15.40 36.87
N ARG A 701 13.34 -16.06 38.00
CA ARG A 701 12.72 -15.42 39.17
C ARG A 701 13.66 -14.40 39.81
N GLN A 702 14.92 -14.75 39.97
CA GLN A 702 15.90 -13.81 40.52
C GLN A 702 16.10 -12.65 39.55
N GLU A 703 16.21 -12.94 38.24
CA GLU A 703 16.42 -11.91 37.24
C GLU A 703 15.28 -10.89 37.16
N TYR A 704 14.04 -11.38 37.24
CA TYR A 704 12.87 -10.52 37.31
C TYR A 704 12.84 -9.65 38.58
N ARG A 705 13.17 -10.22 39.75
CA ARG A 705 13.22 -9.48 41.02
C ARG A 705 14.28 -8.37 40.99
N ASP A 706 15.49 -8.70 40.56
CA ASP A 706 16.59 -7.74 40.48
C ASP A 706 16.24 -6.57 39.53
N ALA A 707 15.60 -6.88 38.39
CA ALA A 707 15.15 -5.86 37.43
C ALA A 707 14.04 -4.96 38.04
N MET A 708 13.08 -5.55 38.75
CA MET A 708 12.02 -4.80 39.44
C MET A 708 12.57 -3.90 40.55
N ASP A 709 13.49 -4.42 41.37
CA ASP A 709 14.15 -3.68 42.45
C ASP A 709 14.95 -2.50 41.87
N TYR A 710 15.69 -2.71 40.76
CA TYR A 710 16.45 -1.67 40.09
C TYR A 710 15.56 -0.52 39.56
N LEU A 711 14.38 -0.89 39.02
CA LEU A 711 13.38 0.05 38.52
C LEU A 711 12.55 0.71 39.64
N GLY A 712 12.65 0.22 40.87
CA GLY A 712 11.85 0.66 42.01
C GLY A 712 10.37 0.32 41.85
N LEU A 713 10.04 -0.85 41.28
CA LEU A 713 8.68 -1.33 41.04
C LEU A 713 8.39 -2.54 41.95
N LYS A 714 7.14 -2.70 42.40
CA LYS A 714 6.75 -3.77 43.34
C LYS A 714 6.14 -4.99 42.66
N ASP A 715 5.22 -4.78 41.73
CA ASP A 715 4.60 -5.88 40.96
C ASP A 715 3.99 -5.36 39.65
N ILE A 716 3.98 -6.21 38.63
CA ILE A 716 3.27 -6.03 37.36
C ILE A 716 2.66 -7.37 36.94
N ASN A 717 1.56 -7.34 36.17
CA ASN A 717 0.76 -8.55 35.90
C ASN A 717 1.56 -9.72 35.31
N ASP A 718 2.15 -9.51 34.14
CA ASP A 718 3.01 -10.46 33.43
C ASP A 718 3.77 -9.71 32.33
N VAL A 719 4.92 -10.25 31.92
CA VAL A 719 5.71 -9.74 30.80
C VAL A 719 5.73 -10.82 29.74
N LYS A 720 5.21 -10.48 28.56
CA LYS A 720 5.28 -11.36 27.39
C LYS A 720 6.66 -11.29 26.77
N THR A 721 7.20 -12.43 26.41
CA THR A 721 8.59 -12.56 25.94
C THR A 721 8.66 -13.30 24.59
N ILE A 722 9.86 -13.52 24.06
CA ILE A 722 10.06 -14.38 22.89
C ILE A 722 10.26 -15.84 23.34
N GLU A 723 9.94 -16.77 22.43
CA GLU A 723 10.28 -18.19 22.60
C GLU A 723 11.79 -18.37 22.45
N ASN A 724 12.31 -18.07 21.26
CA ASN A 724 13.71 -18.24 20.89
C ASN A 724 14.26 -17.02 20.17
N PHE A 725 15.58 -16.83 20.25
CA PHE A 725 16.27 -15.87 19.40
C PHE A 725 16.39 -16.37 17.96
N THR A 726 16.10 -15.48 17.03
CA THR A 726 16.39 -15.64 15.62
C THR A 726 17.62 -14.83 15.17
N SER A 727 18.17 -13.98 16.06
CA SER A 727 19.36 -13.18 15.77
C SER A 727 20.64 -14.03 15.81
N ILE A 728 21.68 -13.54 15.12
CA ILE A 728 22.96 -14.26 14.99
C ILE A 728 23.62 -14.45 16.36
N ILE A 729 23.72 -13.37 17.14
CA ILE A 729 24.45 -13.36 18.40
C ILE A 729 23.60 -13.89 19.56
N LYS A 730 22.25 -13.81 19.46
CA LYS A 730 21.32 -14.20 20.53
C LYS A 730 21.55 -13.43 21.85
N THR A 731 21.86 -12.15 21.75
CA THR A 731 21.94 -11.26 22.92
C THR A 731 20.53 -10.80 23.33
N PRO A 732 20.11 -11.02 24.58
CA PRO A 732 18.82 -10.56 25.06
C PRO A 732 18.77 -9.04 25.25
N GLU A 733 17.58 -8.46 25.05
CA GLU A 733 17.26 -7.12 25.53
C GLU A 733 17.22 -7.09 27.06
N PRO A 734 17.68 -6.01 27.72
CA PRO A 734 17.53 -5.84 29.16
C PRO A 734 16.07 -6.04 29.61
N LEU A 735 15.86 -6.90 30.61
CA LEU A 735 14.52 -7.25 31.10
C LEU A 735 13.76 -6.02 31.62
N GLU A 736 14.49 -5.04 32.14
CA GLU A 736 13.99 -3.76 32.60
C GLU A 736 13.17 -3.04 31.52
N LYS A 737 13.60 -3.09 30.24
CA LYS A 737 12.85 -2.50 29.12
C LYS A 737 11.52 -3.22 28.91
N GLY A 738 11.53 -4.56 28.92
CA GLY A 738 10.33 -5.39 28.78
C GLY A 738 9.30 -5.15 29.90
N ILE A 739 9.75 -4.97 31.14
CA ILE A 739 8.92 -4.64 32.31
C ILE A 739 8.24 -3.27 32.10
N LEU A 740 9.00 -2.25 31.69
CA LEU A 740 8.45 -0.91 31.45
C LEU A 740 7.47 -0.89 30.27
N ARG A 741 7.74 -1.65 29.20
CA ARG A 741 6.76 -1.81 28.09
C ARG A 741 5.50 -2.52 28.56
N ALA A 742 5.61 -3.58 29.36
CA ALA A 742 4.46 -4.31 29.90
C ALA A 742 3.59 -3.42 30.79
N ARG A 743 4.20 -2.57 31.63
CA ARG A 743 3.50 -1.58 32.46
C ARG A 743 2.67 -0.59 31.64
N ASN A 744 3.17 -0.20 30.45
CA ASN A 744 2.50 0.71 29.53
C ASN A 744 1.63 0.01 28.47
N ASN A 745 1.47 -1.32 28.56
CA ASN A 745 0.76 -2.16 27.60
C ASN A 745 1.25 -1.97 26.15
N LEU A 746 2.58 -1.93 25.96
CA LEU A 746 3.25 -1.80 24.67
C LEU A 746 3.85 -3.12 24.22
N THR A 747 3.85 -3.35 22.90
CA THR A 747 4.55 -4.50 22.30
C THR A 747 5.75 -4.01 21.51
N THR A 748 6.82 -4.81 21.52
CA THR A 748 8.04 -4.50 20.76
C THR A 748 8.02 -5.19 19.40
N TYR A 749 8.69 -4.59 18.42
CA TYR A 749 9.00 -5.23 17.16
C TYR A 749 10.34 -5.98 17.23
N LYS A 750 10.69 -6.71 16.16
CA LYS A 750 11.87 -7.60 16.10
C LYS A 750 13.21 -6.90 16.32
N ASP A 751 13.26 -5.58 16.16
CA ASP A 751 14.46 -4.75 16.29
C ASP A 751 14.48 -3.92 17.58
N GLY A 752 13.50 -4.09 18.46
CA GLY A 752 13.38 -3.38 19.75
C GLY A 752 12.51 -2.12 19.71
N THR A 753 12.06 -1.68 18.54
CA THR A 753 11.24 -0.46 18.35
C THR A 753 9.75 -0.70 18.59
N VAL A 754 9.01 0.36 18.95
CA VAL A 754 7.54 0.33 19.07
C VAL A 754 6.90 1.07 17.88
N ARG A 755 5.90 0.45 17.24
CA ARG A 755 5.39 0.90 15.94
C ARG A 755 3.88 0.88 15.84
N PHE A 756 3.36 1.82 15.07
CA PHE A 756 1.93 1.92 14.75
C PHE A 756 1.73 1.95 13.23
N ASP A 757 0.97 0.99 12.69
CA ASP A 757 0.68 0.84 11.26
C ASP A 757 -0.55 1.64 10.83
N MET A 758 -0.44 2.36 9.73
CA MET A 758 -1.51 3.16 9.15
C MET A 758 -1.51 3.08 7.62
N THR A 759 -2.68 3.20 7.00
CA THR A 759 -2.81 3.39 5.55
C THR A 759 -2.35 4.79 5.14
N ASP A 760 -1.61 4.92 4.04
CA ASP A 760 -1.10 6.21 3.58
C ASP A 760 -2.16 7.03 2.84
N ILE A 761 -2.33 8.30 3.25
CA ILE A 761 -3.25 9.25 2.63
C ILE A 761 -2.46 10.53 2.28
N PRO A 762 -2.47 11.00 1.03
CA PRO A 762 -1.72 12.20 0.65
C PRO A 762 -2.58 13.43 0.86
N ILE A 763 -2.01 14.47 1.46
CA ILE A 763 -2.62 15.81 1.50
C ILE A 763 -1.55 16.86 1.21
N THR A 764 -1.92 17.98 0.58
CA THR A 764 -1.02 19.15 0.46
C THR A 764 -1.47 20.33 1.29
N HIS A 765 -2.72 20.36 1.73
CA HIS A 765 -3.30 21.49 2.45
C HIS A 765 -4.26 21.01 3.52
N PHE A 766 -4.34 21.75 4.63
CA PHE A 766 -5.23 21.46 5.75
C PHE A 766 -5.78 22.76 6.34
N LYS A 767 -6.91 22.69 7.04
CA LYS A 767 -7.42 23.76 7.91
C LYS A 767 -7.06 23.39 9.35
N PRO A 768 -6.50 24.29 10.19
CA PRO A 768 -6.12 23.95 11.55
C PRO A 768 -7.24 23.28 12.38
N ARG A 769 -8.51 23.68 12.14
CA ARG A 769 -9.70 23.05 12.75
C ARG A 769 -9.82 21.56 12.45
N GLU A 770 -9.51 21.14 11.22
CA GLU A 770 -9.67 19.74 10.77
C GLU A 770 -8.77 18.76 11.52
N ILE A 771 -7.63 19.25 12.01
CA ILE A 771 -6.58 18.43 12.63
C ILE A 771 -6.44 18.67 14.14
N GLY A 772 -7.25 19.57 14.69
CA GLY A 772 -7.19 19.97 16.09
C GLY A 772 -5.92 20.73 16.46
N LEU A 773 -5.37 21.53 15.53
CA LEU A 773 -4.17 22.35 15.77
C LEU A 773 -4.56 23.77 16.23
N PRO A 774 -4.24 24.18 17.47
CA PRO A 774 -4.47 25.55 17.92
C PRO A 774 -3.62 26.56 17.13
N ILE A 775 -4.17 27.73 16.82
CA ILE A 775 -3.48 28.76 16.01
C ILE A 775 -2.15 29.19 16.64
N GLU A 776 -2.10 29.39 17.96
CA GLU A 776 -0.85 29.70 18.66
C GLU A 776 0.22 28.62 18.47
N LYS A 777 -0.20 27.34 18.44
CA LYS A 777 0.69 26.21 18.19
C LYS A 777 1.10 26.14 16.72
N ALA A 778 0.20 26.46 15.79
CA ALA A 778 0.50 26.55 14.37
C ALA A 778 1.62 27.58 14.11
N HIS A 779 1.52 28.77 14.73
CA HIS A 779 2.55 29.80 14.67
C HIS A 779 3.90 29.30 15.23
N GLN A 780 3.90 28.62 16.38
CA GLN A 780 5.12 28.00 16.95
C GLN A 780 5.77 26.95 16.04
N LEU A 781 4.96 26.28 15.20
CA LEU A 781 5.44 25.28 14.24
C LEU A 781 5.92 25.90 12.92
N GLY A 782 5.75 27.22 12.74
CA GLY A 782 6.16 27.97 11.55
C GLY A 782 5.05 28.15 10.51
N TYR A 783 3.79 27.92 10.86
CA TYR A 783 2.64 28.25 10.01
C TYR A 783 2.18 29.67 10.36
N THR A 784 2.57 30.68 9.57
CA THR A 784 2.31 32.09 9.90
C THR A 784 1.22 32.72 9.04
N HIS A 785 0.98 32.16 7.85
CA HIS A 785 0.01 32.64 6.88
C HIS A 785 -0.70 31.45 6.22
N ASP A 786 -1.84 31.75 5.61
CA ASP A 786 -2.59 30.79 4.80
C ASP A 786 -2.03 30.69 3.38
N TRP A 787 -2.58 29.79 2.58
CA TRP A 787 -2.15 29.53 1.20
C TRP A 787 -2.34 30.72 0.24
N ASN A 788 -3.03 31.80 0.63
CA ASN A 788 -3.15 33.04 -0.13
C ASN A 788 -2.15 34.11 0.33
N GLY A 789 -1.35 33.83 1.36
CA GLY A 789 -0.42 34.78 1.96
C GLY A 789 -1.05 35.68 3.02
N GLU A 790 -2.30 35.42 3.43
CA GLU A 790 -2.94 36.19 4.50
C GLU A 790 -2.50 35.68 5.87
N PRO A 791 -2.32 36.55 6.88
CA PRO A 791 -1.93 36.11 8.22
C PRO A 791 -2.89 35.05 8.79
N LEU A 792 -2.33 34.00 9.39
CA LEU A 792 -3.10 32.91 9.96
C LEU A 792 -3.71 33.35 11.30
N THR A 793 -5.02 33.58 11.31
CA THR A 793 -5.78 34.06 12.47
C THR A 793 -6.99 33.20 12.81
N ASP A 794 -7.49 32.41 11.86
CA ASP A 794 -8.69 31.59 11.98
C ASP A 794 -8.43 30.11 11.66
N GLY A 795 -9.17 29.21 12.33
CA GLY A 795 -9.02 27.75 12.17
C GLY A 795 -9.58 27.19 10.86
N ASP A 796 -10.37 27.96 10.11
CA ASP A 796 -10.92 27.60 8.80
C ASP A 796 -10.06 28.10 7.63
N GLN A 797 -9.01 28.88 7.88
CA GLN A 797 -8.02 29.24 6.87
C GLN A 797 -7.23 28.01 6.40
N ILE A 798 -6.99 27.92 5.09
CA ILE A 798 -6.30 26.78 4.48
C ILE A 798 -4.79 27.04 4.51
N CYS A 799 -4.04 26.17 5.18
CA CYS A 799 -2.59 26.20 5.24
C CYS A 799 -1.99 25.18 4.25
N GLU A 800 -0.88 25.54 3.60
CA GLU A 800 -0.07 24.61 2.81
C GLU A 800 0.79 23.74 3.76
N LEU A 801 0.69 22.42 3.65
CA LEU A 801 1.37 21.46 4.52
C LEU A 801 2.87 21.42 4.22
N LYS A 802 3.71 21.64 5.24
CA LYS A 802 5.16 21.49 5.10
C LYS A 802 5.54 20.02 4.90
N VAL A 803 6.56 19.78 4.06
CA VAL A 803 6.78 18.47 3.41
C VAL A 803 7.11 17.27 4.31
N GLN A 804 7.49 17.47 5.58
CA GLN A 804 7.77 16.41 6.56
C GLN A 804 6.83 16.47 7.78
N ASP A 805 5.77 17.29 7.70
CA ASP A 805 4.72 17.32 8.71
C ASP A 805 3.67 16.24 8.41
N VAL A 806 3.18 15.58 9.47
CA VAL A 806 2.25 14.45 9.38
C VAL A 806 1.08 14.59 10.35
N ILE A 807 -0.07 14.05 9.93
CA ILE A 807 -1.34 14.04 10.65
C ILE A 807 -1.81 12.57 10.73
N PRO A 808 -1.37 11.79 11.73
CA PRO A 808 -1.77 10.40 11.91
C PRO A 808 -3.17 10.28 12.51
N ASN A 809 -3.70 9.06 12.53
CA ASN A 809 -4.96 8.74 13.19
C ASN A 809 -4.92 9.06 14.69
N VAL A 810 -6.05 9.49 15.26
CA VAL A 810 -6.18 9.80 16.70
C VAL A 810 -5.82 8.63 17.63
N GLU A 811 -6.07 7.38 17.23
CA GLU A 811 -5.67 6.17 17.98
C GLU A 811 -4.13 6.04 18.02
N CYS A 812 -3.43 6.49 16.97
CA CYS A 812 -1.96 6.58 16.96
C CYS A 812 -1.49 7.59 18.01
N GLY A 813 -2.13 8.76 18.12
CA GLY A 813 -1.81 9.75 19.16
C GLY A 813 -1.90 9.18 20.56
N ALA A 814 -3.00 8.49 20.88
CA ALA A 814 -3.16 7.80 22.17
C ALA A 814 -2.12 6.69 22.39
N HIS A 815 -1.68 6.01 21.33
CA HIS A 815 -0.58 5.04 21.41
C HIS A 815 0.77 5.72 21.68
N LEU A 816 1.08 6.81 20.97
CA LEU A 816 2.35 7.54 21.12
C LEU A 816 2.50 8.16 22.51
N VAL A 817 1.42 8.60 23.17
CA VAL A 817 1.48 9.05 24.58
C VAL A 817 1.96 7.92 25.50
N LYS A 818 1.53 6.68 25.27
CA LYS A 818 2.02 5.51 26.02
C LYS A 818 3.49 5.25 25.73
N VAL A 819 3.91 5.38 24.47
CA VAL A 819 5.33 5.23 24.09
C VAL A 819 6.18 6.33 24.72
N ALA A 820 5.72 7.58 24.72
CA ALA A 820 6.40 8.70 25.36
C ALA A 820 6.53 8.50 26.88
N THR A 821 5.45 8.05 27.54
CA THR A 821 5.47 7.69 28.97
C THR A 821 6.47 6.56 29.25
N PHE A 822 6.52 5.55 28.37
CA PHE A 822 7.52 4.48 28.44
C PHE A 822 8.94 5.01 28.29
N VAL A 823 9.21 5.89 27.31
CA VAL A 823 10.54 6.47 27.09
C VAL A 823 10.95 7.34 28.28
N ASP A 824 10.04 8.12 28.86
CA ASP A 824 10.31 8.92 30.06
C ASP A 824 10.62 8.06 31.28
N ASP A 825 9.81 7.02 31.52
CA ASP A 825 10.08 6.05 32.58
C ASP A 825 11.39 5.29 32.33
N LEU A 826 11.74 5.02 31.07
CA LEU A 826 13.00 4.38 30.68
C LEU A 826 14.19 5.31 30.99
N LEU A 827 14.13 6.59 30.60
CA LEU A 827 15.14 7.59 30.92
C LEU A 827 15.32 7.74 32.44
N GLU A 828 14.23 7.96 33.18
CA GLU A 828 14.26 8.20 34.62
C GLU A 828 14.67 6.96 35.42
N ARG A 829 14.02 5.82 35.16
CA ARG A 829 14.16 4.63 36.02
C ARG A 829 15.29 3.74 35.57
N PHE A 830 15.49 3.55 34.26
CA PHE A 830 16.52 2.66 33.74
C PHE A 830 17.83 3.39 33.48
N TYR A 831 17.81 4.57 32.83
CA TYR A 831 19.04 5.32 32.54
C TYR A 831 19.45 6.29 33.68
N LYS A 832 18.55 6.63 34.60
CA LYS A 832 18.77 7.64 35.67
C LYS A 832 19.03 9.03 35.09
N MET A 833 18.31 9.37 34.02
CA MET A 833 18.35 10.64 33.30
C MET A 833 17.01 11.39 33.43
N PRO A 834 16.98 12.72 33.19
CA PRO A 834 15.72 13.46 33.18
C PRO A 834 14.74 12.92 32.13
N ARG A 835 13.45 13.03 32.43
CA ARG A 835 12.36 12.80 31.47
C ARG A 835 12.45 13.78 30.31
N TYR A 836 12.03 13.37 29.12
CA TYR A 836 12.12 14.17 27.90
C TYR A 836 10.75 14.71 27.46
N TYR A 837 9.75 13.84 27.31
CA TYR A 837 8.47 14.20 26.71
C TYR A 837 7.55 14.93 27.68
N ASN A 838 7.33 14.38 28.89
CA ASN A 838 6.44 14.93 29.92
C ASN A 838 5.02 15.23 29.39
N VAL A 839 4.49 14.32 28.57
CA VAL A 839 3.18 14.45 27.91
C VAL A 839 2.10 13.66 28.64
N GLU A 840 0.88 14.18 28.66
CA GLU A 840 -0.29 13.48 29.24
C GLU A 840 -1.39 13.23 28.20
N THR A 841 -1.51 14.11 27.21
CA THR A 841 -2.55 14.07 26.19
C THR A 841 -1.96 13.95 24.78
N PRO A 842 -2.73 13.47 23.79
CA PRO A 842 -2.30 13.49 22.40
C PRO A 842 -1.93 14.90 21.92
N THR A 843 -2.64 15.94 22.37
CA THR A 843 -2.34 17.33 21.96
C THR A 843 -0.93 17.77 22.38
N ASP A 844 -0.42 17.28 23.50
CA ASP A 844 0.95 17.59 23.95
C ASP A 844 2.03 16.99 23.03
N MET A 845 1.68 15.94 22.27
CA MET A 845 2.59 15.33 21.30
C MET A 845 2.86 16.22 20.08
N ILE A 846 2.02 17.24 19.83
CA ILE A 846 2.14 18.13 18.67
C ILE A 846 3.49 18.88 18.71
N GLY A 847 4.28 18.68 17.66
CA GLY A 847 5.59 19.28 17.47
C GLY A 847 6.78 18.38 17.83
N HIS A 848 6.54 17.17 18.35
CA HIS A 848 7.58 16.16 18.58
C HIS A 848 7.95 15.43 17.28
N MET A 849 9.22 14.96 17.23
CA MET A 849 9.78 14.24 16.09
C MET A 849 9.41 12.76 16.11
N THR A 850 9.03 12.25 14.96
CA THR A 850 8.76 10.84 14.69
C THR A 850 9.54 10.35 13.48
N VAL A 851 9.58 9.03 13.29
CA VAL A 851 10.16 8.40 12.11
C VAL A 851 9.05 7.66 11.38
N GLY A 852 8.85 8.02 10.11
CA GLY A 852 8.05 7.26 9.16
C GLY A 852 8.89 6.18 8.50
N LEU A 853 8.43 4.93 8.52
CA LEU A 853 9.14 3.81 7.92
C LEU A 853 8.16 2.90 7.16
N ALA A 854 8.50 2.60 5.91
CA ALA A 854 7.70 1.73 5.06
C ALA A 854 8.13 0.26 5.18
N PRO A 855 7.19 -0.71 5.05
CA PRO A 855 7.55 -2.10 4.87
C PRO A 855 8.50 -2.33 3.69
N HIS A 856 9.34 -3.35 3.75
CA HIS A 856 10.37 -3.70 2.76
C HIS A 856 11.47 -2.64 2.55
N THR A 857 11.51 -1.59 3.37
CA THR A 857 12.55 -0.55 3.33
C THR A 857 13.44 -0.62 4.57
N SER A 858 14.58 0.07 4.50
CA SER A 858 15.54 0.22 5.58
C SER A 858 15.94 1.67 5.90
N GLY A 859 15.33 2.64 5.21
CA GLY A 859 15.53 4.06 5.45
C GLY A 859 14.30 4.68 6.10
N GLY A 860 14.45 5.16 7.34
CA GLY A 860 13.42 5.95 8.01
C GLY A 860 13.45 7.41 7.54
N ILE A 861 12.32 8.08 7.56
CA ILE A 861 12.21 9.52 7.26
C ILE A 861 11.79 10.26 8.52
N LEU A 862 12.56 11.28 8.87
CA LEU A 862 12.21 12.19 9.95
C LEU A 862 10.91 12.92 9.59
N CYS A 863 9.95 12.92 10.50
CA CYS A 863 8.72 13.69 10.36
C CYS A 863 8.31 14.33 11.69
N ARG A 864 7.42 15.32 11.62
CA ARG A 864 6.91 16.05 12.78
C ARG A 864 5.41 15.94 12.85
N LEU A 865 4.91 15.62 14.04
CA LEU A 865 3.48 15.53 14.29
C LEU A 865 2.87 16.93 14.41
N ILE A 866 1.81 17.24 13.65
CA ILE A 866 1.15 18.56 13.71
C ILE A 866 -0.33 18.53 14.11
N GLY A 867 -0.95 17.36 14.18
CA GLY A 867 -2.36 17.20 14.54
C GLY A 867 -2.83 15.77 14.32
N TYR A 868 -4.14 15.55 14.33
CA TYR A 868 -4.73 14.21 14.21
C TYR A 868 -5.93 14.15 13.27
N THR A 869 -6.08 13.03 12.57
CA THR A 869 -7.26 12.71 11.76
C THR A 869 -8.11 11.60 12.41
N LYS A 870 -9.41 11.58 12.10
CA LYS A 870 -10.32 10.48 12.45
C LYS A 870 -10.27 9.34 11.42
N ALA A 871 -9.76 9.60 10.21
CA ALA A 871 -9.58 8.57 9.19
C ALA A 871 -8.59 7.51 9.65
N SER A 872 -8.80 6.25 9.27
CA SER A 872 -7.91 5.14 9.64
C SER A 872 -6.66 5.10 8.74
N GLY A 873 -5.90 6.19 8.75
CA GLY A 873 -4.70 6.37 7.95
C GLY A 873 -3.81 7.49 8.46
N CYS A 874 -2.65 7.66 7.83
CA CYS A 874 -1.70 8.74 8.08
C CYS A 874 -1.74 9.73 6.92
N MET A 875 -2.25 10.93 7.20
CA MET A 875 -2.22 12.04 6.25
C MET A 875 -0.84 12.69 6.24
N GLY A 876 -0.29 12.95 5.06
CA GLY A 876 1.02 13.59 4.92
C GLY A 876 1.27 14.08 3.50
N HIS A 877 2.30 14.91 3.34
CA HIS A 877 2.68 15.45 2.02
C HIS A 877 3.05 14.32 1.05
N PRO A 878 2.71 14.40 -0.27
CA PRO A 878 3.10 13.40 -1.26
C PRO A 878 4.60 13.04 -1.22
N PHE A 879 5.47 14.01 -0.93
CA PHE A 879 6.92 13.76 -0.82
C PHE A 879 7.29 12.89 0.38
N PHE A 880 6.56 13.02 1.49
CA PHE A 880 6.79 12.16 2.66
C PHE A 880 6.45 10.71 2.33
N HIS A 881 5.36 10.46 1.62
CA HIS A 881 4.98 9.12 1.17
C HIS A 881 5.93 8.57 0.11
N ALA A 882 6.18 9.33 -0.95
CA ALA A 882 7.09 8.93 -2.03
C ALA A 882 8.55 8.74 -1.57
N GLY A 883 9.02 9.53 -0.60
CA GLY A 883 10.36 9.38 -0.02
C GLY A 883 10.55 8.03 0.69
N LYS A 884 9.46 7.43 1.18
CA LYS A 884 9.47 6.09 1.79
C LYS A 884 9.28 4.98 0.75
N ARG A 885 9.37 5.30 -0.55
CA ARG A 885 9.10 4.39 -1.68
C ARG A 885 7.67 3.83 -1.65
N ARG A 886 6.70 4.73 -1.41
CA ARG A 886 5.27 4.42 -1.32
C ARG A 886 4.41 5.29 -2.19
N ASN A 887 3.32 4.67 -2.65
CA ASN A 887 2.24 5.33 -3.34
C ASN A 887 1.01 5.28 -2.43
N CYS A 888 0.10 6.24 -2.55
CA CYS A 888 -1.15 6.19 -1.82
C CYS A 888 -2.20 5.39 -2.60
N ASP A 889 -1.82 4.17 -3.02
CA ASP A 889 -2.68 3.25 -3.76
C ASP A 889 -3.28 2.16 -2.86
N GLY A 890 -3.09 2.26 -1.54
CA GLY A 890 -3.50 1.28 -0.53
C GLY A 890 -2.35 0.63 0.24
N ASP A 891 -1.16 1.24 0.16
CA ASP A 891 -0.02 0.88 0.98
C ASP A 891 -0.19 1.31 2.44
N GLU A 892 0.59 0.68 3.30
CA GLU A 892 0.61 0.91 4.74
C GLU A 892 2.04 1.20 5.18
N ASP A 893 2.18 2.21 6.04
CA ASP A 893 3.43 2.58 6.66
C ASP A 893 3.31 2.58 8.18
N CYS A 894 4.46 2.64 8.85
CA CYS A 894 4.50 2.76 10.30
C CYS A 894 5.12 4.08 10.76
N ILE A 895 4.62 4.55 11.90
CA ILE A 895 5.21 5.66 12.65
C ILE A 895 5.73 5.14 13.98
N MET A 896 6.91 5.64 14.37
CA MET A 896 7.52 5.44 15.69
C MET A 896 8.07 6.77 16.23
N LEU A 897 8.17 6.92 17.55
CA LEU A 897 8.82 8.10 18.14
C LEU A 897 10.32 8.07 17.83
N LEU A 898 10.90 9.23 17.50
CA LEU A 898 12.32 9.31 17.18
C LEU A 898 13.18 8.77 18.34
N LEU A 899 12.95 9.27 19.56
CA LEU A 899 13.75 8.88 20.72
C LEU A 899 13.57 7.40 21.11
N ASP A 900 12.39 6.81 20.90
CA ASP A 900 12.18 5.36 21.06
C ASP A 900 13.06 4.58 20.08
N GLY A 901 13.06 4.99 18.81
CA GLY A 901 13.91 4.41 17.77
C GLY A 901 15.39 4.46 18.16
N LEU A 902 15.90 5.62 18.58
CA LEU A 902 17.32 5.78 18.92
C LEU A 902 17.74 4.98 20.17
N LEU A 903 16.90 4.93 21.21
CA LEU A 903 17.21 4.25 22.47
C LEU A 903 17.08 2.72 22.38
N ASN A 904 16.09 2.22 21.64
CA ASN A 904 15.68 0.82 21.73
C ASN A 904 16.02 -0.03 20.50
N PHE A 905 16.33 0.58 19.36
CA PHE A 905 16.78 -0.14 18.17
C PHE A 905 18.16 -0.77 18.37
N SER A 906 18.36 -2.03 17.96
CA SER A 906 19.72 -2.56 17.80
C SER A 906 19.83 -3.53 16.65
N LYS A 907 20.92 -3.44 15.88
CA LYS A 907 21.27 -4.40 14.81
C LYS A 907 21.44 -5.82 15.36
N VAL A 908 21.86 -5.95 16.62
CA VAL A 908 22.07 -7.24 17.31
C VAL A 908 20.76 -8.03 17.48
N TYR A 909 19.62 -7.36 17.49
CA TYR A 909 18.31 -7.99 17.64
C TYR A 909 17.74 -8.55 16.33
N ILE A 910 18.27 -8.09 15.19
CA ILE A 910 17.71 -8.40 13.88
C ILE A 910 17.88 -9.91 13.58
N PRO A 911 16.85 -10.58 13.03
CA PRO A 911 16.95 -11.98 12.63
C PRO A 911 18.06 -12.24 11.61
N SER A 912 18.74 -13.38 11.71
CA SER A 912 19.80 -13.80 10.77
C SER A 912 19.29 -14.31 9.43
N SER A 913 18.00 -14.65 9.35
CA SER A 913 17.36 -15.13 8.12
C SER A 913 17.30 -14.06 7.04
N ARG A 914 17.42 -14.44 5.76
CA ARG A 914 17.18 -13.56 4.61
C ARG A 914 15.82 -12.84 4.73
N GLY A 915 15.78 -11.53 4.56
CA GLY A 915 14.61 -10.68 4.85
C GLY A 915 14.60 -10.08 6.26
N GLY A 916 15.60 -10.37 7.09
CA GLY A 916 15.71 -9.90 8.46
C GLY A 916 15.83 -8.39 8.55
N LEU A 917 16.62 -7.77 7.66
CA LEU A 917 16.88 -6.32 7.62
C LEU A 917 15.71 -5.50 7.05
N MET A 918 14.74 -6.14 6.37
CA MET A 918 13.54 -5.43 5.93
C MET A 918 12.78 -4.84 7.12
N ASP A 919 12.19 -3.67 6.92
CA ASP A 919 11.41 -2.97 7.93
C ASP A 919 12.27 -2.59 9.14
N THR A 920 13.53 -2.18 8.98
CA THR A 920 14.38 -1.72 10.10
C THR A 920 15.01 -0.37 9.78
N PRO A 921 15.03 0.61 10.71
CA PRO A 921 15.55 1.94 10.44
C PRO A 921 17.09 1.94 10.46
N LEU A 922 17.74 1.40 9.42
CA LEU A 922 19.21 1.33 9.31
C LEU A 922 19.85 2.68 9.02
N VAL A 923 19.07 3.65 8.55
CA VAL A 923 19.49 5.03 8.31
C VAL A 923 18.29 5.95 8.46
N LEU A 924 18.52 7.18 8.94
CA LEU A 924 17.49 8.21 9.08
C LEU A 924 17.75 9.36 8.08
N THR A 925 16.81 9.57 7.17
CA THR A 925 16.78 10.74 6.30
C THR A 925 16.25 11.94 7.07
N THR A 926 17.08 12.97 7.25
CA THR A 926 16.70 14.16 8.03
C THR A 926 15.97 15.21 7.18
N ARG A 927 16.23 15.25 5.86
CA ARG A 927 15.62 16.18 4.91
C ARG A 927 15.15 15.47 3.65
N LEU A 928 13.94 15.77 3.20
CA LEU A 928 13.44 15.31 1.90
C LEU A 928 13.94 16.21 0.77
N ASP A 929 14.58 15.62 -0.25
CA ASP A 929 14.89 16.29 -1.53
C ASP A 929 13.99 15.71 -2.64
N PRO A 930 13.15 16.52 -3.32
CA PRO A 930 12.30 16.08 -4.41
C PRO A 930 13.06 15.43 -5.58
N ASN A 931 14.35 15.72 -5.77
CA ASN A 931 15.18 15.05 -6.77
C ASN A 931 15.45 13.58 -6.43
N GLU A 932 15.38 13.23 -5.15
CA GLU A 932 15.82 11.94 -4.62
C GLU A 932 14.67 10.99 -4.23
N ILE A 933 13.42 11.47 -4.26
CA ILE A 933 12.23 10.67 -4.00
C ILE A 933 11.75 9.92 -5.25
N ASP A 934 10.72 9.09 -5.10
CA ASP A 934 10.10 8.39 -6.22
C ASP A 934 9.53 9.37 -7.28
N LYS A 935 9.65 8.99 -8.56
CA LYS A 935 9.27 9.83 -9.71
C LYS A 935 7.76 10.03 -9.79
N GLU A 936 6.95 9.17 -9.17
CA GLU A 936 5.49 9.31 -9.19
C GLU A 936 5.04 10.63 -8.53
N ALA A 937 5.73 11.06 -7.47
CA ALA A 937 5.47 12.36 -6.84
C ALA A 937 5.79 13.55 -7.76
N HIS A 938 6.60 13.36 -8.80
CA HIS A 938 6.91 14.41 -9.78
C HIS A 938 5.70 14.71 -10.68
N ASN A 939 4.75 13.78 -10.78
CA ASN A 939 3.55 13.92 -11.59
C ASN A 939 2.40 14.58 -10.83
N VAL A 940 2.58 14.97 -9.57
CA VAL A 940 1.57 15.71 -8.81
C VAL A 940 1.38 17.10 -9.43
N ASP A 941 0.14 17.41 -9.83
CA ASP A 941 -0.23 18.69 -10.44
C ASP A 941 -0.41 19.79 -9.38
N CYS A 942 0.09 21.00 -9.68
CA CYS A 942 0.14 22.11 -8.73
C CYS A 942 -0.71 23.33 -9.14
N LEU A 943 -1.54 23.21 -10.18
CA LEU A 943 -2.42 24.28 -10.61
C LEU A 943 -3.62 24.46 -9.67
N ARG A 944 -4.08 25.73 -9.54
CA ARG A 944 -5.33 26.07 -8.84
C ARG A 944 -6.58 25.91 -9.73
N GLU A 945 -6.41 25.99 -11.04
CA GLU A 945 -7.47 25.83 -12.04
C GLU A 945 -6.84 25.15 -13.27
N TYR A 946 -7.51 24.15 -13.84
CA TYR A 946 -7.02 23.48 -15.04
C TYR A 946 -7.29 24.32 -16.30
N PRO A 947 -6.41 24.28 -17.30
CA PRO A 947 -6.57 25.03 -18.55
C PRO A 947 -7.63 24.41 -19.47
N ILE A 948 -8.23 25.21 -20.36
CA ILE A 948 -9.28 24.71 -21.28
C ILE A 948 -8.73 23.67 -22.27
N GLU A 949 -7.45 23.79 -22.60
CA GLU A 949 -6.69 22.92 -23.49
C GLU A 949 -6.68 21.46 -23.00
N LEU A 950 -6.77 21.23 -21.68
CA LEU A 950 -6.89 19.88 -21.12
C LEU A 950 -8.19 19.22 -21.57
N TYR A 951 -9.32 19.93 -21.43
CA TYR A 951 -10.63 19.42 -21.80
C TYR A 951 -10.72 19.19 -23.33
N GLU A 952 -10.23 20.14 -24.12
CA GLU A 952 -10.16 20.00 -25.59
C GLU A 952 -9.30 18.79 -26.01
N ALA A 953 -8.15 18.58 -25.37
CA ALA A 953 -7.28 17.42 -25.62
C ALA A 953 -7.92 16.10 -25.19
N ALA A 954 -8.63 16.08 -24.06
CA ALA A 954 -9.35 14.91 -23.56
C ALA A 954 -10.49 14.49 -24.49
N MET A 955 -11.22 15.46 -25.07
CA MET A 955 -12.23 15.19 -26.10
C MET A 955 -11.67 14.56 -27.37
N GLN A 956 -10.39 14.83 -27.67
CA GLN A 956 -9.66 14.30 -28.83
C GLN A 956 -8.87 13.02 -28.51
N LEU A 957 -8.97 12.48 -27.28
CA LEU A 957 -8.26 11.27 -26.84
C LEU A 957 -6.73 11.35 -27.00
N LYS A 958 -6.16 12.55 -26.81
CA LYS A 958 -4.72 12.81 -26.92
C LYS A 958 -3.92 12.12 -25.83
N ASP A 959 -2.62 11.92 -26.09
CA ASP A 959 -1.70 11.43 -25.07
C ASP A 959 -1.47 12.52 -24.00
N ALA A 960 -1.44 12.16 -22.71
CA ALA A 960 -1.30 13.14 -21.62
C ALA A 960 -0.06 14.04 -21.75
N LYS A 961 1.01 13.50 -22.35
CA LYS A 961 2.27 14.22 -22.64
C LYS A 961 2.10 15.43 -23.55
N ASP A 962 1.04 15.47 -24.37
CA ASP A 962 0.81 16.56 -25.31
C ASP A 962 0.44 17.88 -24.59
N VAL A 963 -0.14 17.78 -23.39
CA VAL A 963 -0.54 18.93 -22.56
C VAL A 963 0.25 19.06 -21.26
N GLU A 964 1.14 18.10 -20.95
CA GLU A 964 1.94 18.04 -19.72
C GLU A 964 2.63 19.36 -19.35
N LYS A 965 3.18 20.07 -20.33
CA LYS A 965 3.88 21.35 -20.12
C LYS A 965 2.98 22.48 -19.63
N LEU A 966 1.67 22.38 -19.85
CA LEU A 966 0.68 23.38 -19.42
C LEU A 966 0.14 23.10 -18.03
N MET A 967 0.41 21.92 -17.46
CA MET A 967 -0.25 21.41 -16.25
C MET A 967 0.53 21.66 -14.95
N ASP A 968 1.72 22.28 -15.03
CA ASP A 968 2.56 22.63 -13.87
C ASP A 968 2.70 21.49 -12.85
N LEU A 969 3.39 20.43 -13.27
CA LEU A 969 3.71 19.29 -12.43
C LEU A 969 4.92 19.58 -11.54
N VAL A 970 4.97 18.95 -10.37
CA VAL A 970 6.13 19.04 -9.45
C VAL A 970 7.46 18.86 -10.18
N GLY A 971 7.55 17.89 -11.10
CA GLY A 971 8.77 17.60 -11.87
C GLY A 971 9.33 18.81 -12.63
N GLY A 972 8.47 19.74 -13.05
CA GLY A 972 8.87 21.01 -13.69
C GLY A 972 9.38 22.08 -12.71
N ARG A 973 9.07 21.96 -11.42
CA ARG A 973 9.46 22.90 -10.36
C ARG A 973 10.76 22.52 -9.65
N ILE A 974 11.21 21.27 -9.78
CA ILE A 974 12.41 20.75 -9.11
C ILE A 974 13.64 21.60 -9.46
N GLY A 975 14.39 22.03 -8.44
CA GLY A 975 15.54 22.91 -8.60
C GLY A 975 15.22 24.41 -8.62
N THR A 976 13.95 24.79 -8.44
CA THR A 976 13.50 26.16 -8.18
C THR A 976 13.05 26.31 -6.73
N ASN A 977 12.82 27.55 -6.25
CA ASN A 977 12.31 27.79 -4.89
C ASN A 977 10.92 27.16 -4.66
N LEU A 978 10.10 27.04 -5.71
CA LEU A 978 8.75 26.47 -5.67
C LEU A 978 8.72 24.93 -5.56
N GLN A 979 9.86 24.27 -5.39
CA GLN A 979 9.88 22.80 -5.31
C GLN A 979 9.24 22.25 -4.02
N TYR A 980 9.12 23.07 -2.97
CA TYR A 980 8.53 22.70 -1.67
C TYR A 980 7.26 23.47 -1.30
N GLU A 981 6.89 24.47 -2.10
CA GLU A 981 5.86 25.47 -1.74
C GLU A 981 5.08 25.93 -2.97
N GLY A 982 3.94 26.59 -2.75
CA GLY A 982 3.07 27.10 -3.80
C GLY A 982 2.29 26.01 -4.53
N PHE A 983 1.99 24.89 -3.86
CA PHE A 983 1.13 23.85 -4.41
C PHE A 983 -0.30 24.38 -4.53
N GLY A 984 -0.92 24.16 -5.69
CA GLY A 984 -2.34 24.39 -5.90
C GLY A 984 -3.15 23.10 -5.82
N PHE A 985 -4.46 23.27 -5.72
CA PHE A 985 -5.47 22.23 -5.90
C PHE A 985 -6.70 22.89 -6.56
N THR A 986 -7.53 22.11 -7.26
CA THR A 986 -8.69 22.64 -7.98
C THR A 986 -9.99 22.54 -7.19
N HIS A 987 -10.11 21.58 -6.27
CA HIS A 987 -11.31 21.38 -5.47
C HIS A 987 -11.00 21.41 -3.96
N ASP A 988 -11.65 22.31 -3.23
CA ASP A 988 -11.62 22.26 -1.76
C ASP A 988 -12.56 21.15 -1.25
N THR A 989 -12.33 20.73 0.00
CA THR A 989 -13.27 19.96 0.79
C THR A 989 -13.62 20.74 2.05
N TYR A 990 -14.86 20.66 2.56
CA TYR A 990 -15.21 21.32 3.81
C TYR A 990 -14.39 20.78 5.00
N ASP A 991 -14.29 19.45 5.12
CA ASP A 991 -13.47 18.75 6.12
C ASP A 991 -12.78 17.54 5.49
N ILE A 992 -11.46 17.41 5.64
CA ILE A 992 -10.68 16.24 5.17
C ILE A 992 -11.06 14.93 5.88
N ASN A 993 -11.81 15.01 6.99
CA ASN A 993 -12.36 13.88 7.73
C ASN A 993 -13.81 13.58 7.36
N GLU A 994 -14.38 14.19 6.31
CA GLU A 994 -15.79 14.00 5.97
C GLU A 994 -16.04 12.68 5.23
N GLY A 995 -16.36 11.62 5.97
CA GLY A 995 -16.71 10.33 5.38
C GLY A 995 -16.79 9.22 6.44
N PRO A 996 -17.08 7.97 6.03
CA PRO A 996 -16.99 6.84 6.93
C PRO A 996 -15.53 6.62 7.37
N TYR A 997 -15.29 6.50 8.68
CA TYR A 997 -13.93 6.33 9.23
C TYR A 997 -13.41 4.89 9.15
N LYS A 998 -14.34 3.93 9.16
CA LYS A 998 -14.10 2.48 9.08
C LYS A 998 -15.08 1.90 8.07
N SER A 999 -14.60 1.05 7.18
CA SER A 999 -15.42 0.43 6.15
C SER A 999 -16.37 -0.61 6.76
N ALA A 1000 -17.52 -0.81 6.14
CA ALA A 1000 -18.43 -1.89 6.53
C ALA A 1000 -17.74 -3.27 6.56
N TYR A 1001 -16.73 -3.48 5.71
CA TYR A 1001 -15.92 -4.69 5.72
C TYR A 1001 -15.17 -4.92 7.03
N THR A 1002 -14.65 -3.87 7.67
CA THR A 1002 -13.91 -3.98 8.94
C THR A 1002 -14.85 -4.09 10.13
N LEU A 1003 -16.07 -3.54 10.03
CA LEU A 1003 -17.10 -3.61 11.06
C LEU A 1003 -17.83 -4.97 11.11
N LEU A 1004 -18.04 -5.62 9.97
CA LEU A 1004 -18.68 -6.94 9.91
C LEU A 1004 -17.74 -8.03 10.43
N GLU A 1005 -18.24 -8.91 11.29
CA GLU A 1005 -17.42 -9.95 11.93
C GLU A 1005 -17.26 -11.20 11.03
N THR A 1006 -18.36 -11.73 10.49
CA THR A 1006 -18.34 -13.01 9.77
C THR A 1006 -18.18 -12.83 8.26
N MET A 1007 -17.55 -13.81 7.60
CA MET A 1007 -17.42 -13.80 6.14
C MET A 1007 -18.77 -13.93 5.42
N SER A 1008 -19.73 -14.62 6.03
CA SER A 1008 -21.09 -14.76 5.49
C SER A 1008 -21.80 -13.41 5.45
N ASP A 1009 -21.73 -12.65 6.55
CA ASP A 1009 -22.35 -11.31 6.60
C ASP A 1009 -21.71 -10.36 5.60
N LYS A 1010 -20.37 -10.41 5.47
CA LYS A 1010 -19.63 -9.63 4.47
C LYS A 1010 -20.07 -9.94 3.04
N MET A 1011 -20.28 -11.22 2.73
CA MET A 1011 -20.72 -11.63 1.41
C MET A 1011 -22.17 -11.23 1.14
N ILE A 1012 -23.07 -11.40 2.12
CA ILE A 1012 -24.46 -10.99 1.98
C ILE A 1012 -24.53 -9.47 1.77
N ALA A 1013 -23.82 -8.68 2.58
CA ALA A 1013 -23.78 -7.23 2.44
C ALA A 1013 -23.23 -6.79 1.07
N GLN A 1014 -22.16 -7.44 0.58
CA GLN A 1014 -21.64 -7.23 -0.76
C GLN A 1014 -22.72 -7.46 -1.84
N LEU A 1015 -23.40 -8.61 -1.82
CA LEU A 1015 -24.38 -8.96 -2.85
C LEU A 1015 -25.66 -8.13 -2.75
N GLU A 1016 -26.12 -7.78 -1.55
CA GLU A 1016 -27.27 -6.88 -1.38
C GLU A 1016 -26.96 -5.46 -1.88
N LEU A 1017 -25.72 -4.97 -1.74
CA LEU A 1017 -25.28 -3.73 -2.38
C LEU A 1017 -25.26 -3.88 -3.91
N GLY A 1018 -24.69 -4.98 -4.43
CA GLY A 1018 -24.65 -5.29 -5.86
C GLY A 1018 -26.03 -5.33 -6.52
N LYS A 1019 -27.09 -5.77 -5.81
CA LYS A 1019 -28.49 -5.70 -6.30
C LYS A 1019 -29.02 -4.29 -6.45
N LYS A 1020 -28.61 -3.36 -5.58
CA LYS A 1020 -29.07 -1.97 -5.63
C LYS A 1020 -28.40 -1.22 -6.77
N LEU A 1021 -27.18 -1.60 -7.17
CA LEU A 1021 -26.39 -0.86 -8.15
C LEU A 1021 -26.77 -1.20 -9.60
N ARG A 1022 -27.22 -0.20 -10.37
CA ARG A 1022 -27.45 -0.35 -11.82
C ARG A 1022 -26.21 -0.82 -12.59
N ALA A 1023 -25.03 -0.40 -12.14
CA ALA A 1023 -23.76 -0.66 -12.79
C ALA A 1023 -23.18 -2.05 -12.47
N VAL A 1024 -23.87 -2.88 -11.68
CA VAL A 1024 -23.39 -4.18 -11.22
C VAL A 1024 -24.34 -5.28 -11.69
N ASP A 1025 -23.77 -6.35 -12.25
CA ASP A 1025 -24.51 -7.60 -12.44
C ASP A 1025 -24.22 -8.50 -11.24
N VAL A 1026 -25.16 -8.56 -10.30
CA VAL A 1026 -25.02 -9.34 -9.07
C VAL A 1026 -24.85 -10.85 -9.34
N LYS A 1027 -25.39 -11.36 -10.46
CA LYS A 1027 -25.23 -12.77 -10.81
C LYS A 1027 -23.79 -13.03 -11.20
N ASP A 1028 -23.23 -12.22 -12.09
CA ASP A 1028 -21.84 -12.35 -12.49
C ASP A 1028 -20.88 -12.09 -11.31
N GLU A 1029 -21.17 -11.13 -10.42
CA GLU A 1029 -20.41 -10.90 -9.20
C GLU A 1029 -20.39 -12.15 -8.29
N ALA A 1030 -21.56 -12.73 -8.00
CA ALA A 1030 -21.69 -13.93 -7.20
C ALA A 1030 -20.91 -15.12 -7.81
N SER A 1031 -21.04 -15.32 -9.13
CA SER A 1031 -20.31 -16.35 -9.87
C SER A 1031 -18.80 -16.21 -9.71
N LYS A 1032 -18.26 -14.99 -9.91
CA LYS A 1032 -16.82 -14.75 -9.78
C LYS A 1032 -16.32 -15.00 -8.36
N VAL A 1033 -17.09 -14.62 -7.34
CA VAL A 1033 -16.70 -14.88 -5.94
C VAL A 1033 -16.63 -16.39 -5.68
N ILE A 1034 -17.60 -17.17 -6.15
CA ILE A 1034 -17.59 -18.63 -6.01
C ILE A 1034 -16.39 -19.23 -6.76
N ASP A 1035 -16.21 -18.89 -8.04
CA ASP A 1035 -15.20 -19.51 -8.89
C ASP A 1035 -13.76 -19.10 -8.54
N LYS A 1036 -13.54 -17.86 -8.08
CA LYS A 1036 -12.19 -17.30 -7.85
C LYS A 1036 -11.75 -17.36 -6.39
N HIS A 1037 -12.68 -17.40 -5.44
CA HIS A 1037 -12.35 -17.40 -4.02
C HIS A 1037 -12.78 -18.69 -3.33
N PHE A 1038 -14.08 -19.03 -3.33
CA PHE A 1038 -14.58 -20.14 -2.52
C PHE A 1038 -14.22 -21.53 -3.07
N MET A 1039 -14.39 -21.76 -4.36
CA MET A 1039 -14.09 -23.06 -4.99
C MET A 1039 -12.59 -23.42 -4.88
N PRO A 1040 -11.63 -22.52 -5.17
CA PRO A 1040 -10.22 -22.82 -4.97
C PRO A 1040 -9.86 -23.08 -3.50
N ASP A 1041 -10.42 -22.32 -2.55
CA ASP A 1041 -10.15 -22.50 -1.12
C ASP A 1041 -10.70 -23.84 -0.60
N MET A 1042 -11.97 -24.15 -0.89
CA MET A 1042 -12.58 -25.40 -0.46
C MET A 1042 -11.90 -26.63 -1.08
N ALA A 1043 -11.61 -26.60 -2.39
CA ALA A 1043 -10.90 -27.68 -3.05
C ALA A 1043 -9.45 -27.82 -2.54
N GLY A 1044 -8.77 -26.70 -2.28
CA GLY A 1044 -7.43 -26.67 -1.70
C GLY A 1044 -7.39 -27.24 -0.28
N ASN A 1045 -8.34 -26.85 0.57
CA ASN A 1045 -8.49 -27.34 1.93
C ASN A 1045 -8.86 -28.84 1.95
N LEU A 1046 -9.73 -29.29 1.04
CA LEU A 1046 -10.08 -30.71 0.90
C LEU A 1046 -8.85 -31.55 0.50
N ARG A 1047 -8.08 -31.11 -0.50
CA ARG A 1047 -6.81 -31.79 -0.87
C ARG A 1047 -5.81 -31.79 0.27
N SER A 1048 -5.67 -30.65 0.95
CA SER A 1048 -4.76 -30.51 2.10
C SER A 1048 -5.16 -31.40 3.26
N PHE A 1049 -6.46 -31.55 3.53
CA PHE A 1049 -6.98 -32.45 4.55
C PHE A 1049 -6.63 -33.92 4.25
N SER A 1050 -6.76 -34.36 3.00
CA SER A 1050 -6.41 -35.74 2.60
C SER A 1050 -4.90 -36.02 2.63
N ALA A 1051 -4.06 -35.00 2.47
CA ALA A 1051 -2.60 -35.10 2.48
C ALA A 1051 -1.94 -34.58 3.77
N GLN A 1052 -2.73 -34.32 4.82
CA GLN A 1052 -2.27 -33.60 6.00
C GLN A 1052 -1.27 -34.38 6.86
N THR A 1053 -0.64 -33.65 7.78
CA THR A 1053 0.18 -34.22 8.85
C THR A 1053 -0.53 -34.11 10.19
N PHE A 1054 -0.07 -34.86 11.18
CA PHE A 1054 -0.58 -34.86 12.55
C PHE A 1054 0.44 -34.18 13.46
N ARG A 1055 -0.02 -33.34 14.38
CA ARG A 1055 0.84 -32.62 15.33
C ARG A 1055 0.45 -32.96 16.76
N CYS A 1056 1.44 -33.27 17.59
CA CYS A 1056 1.20 -33.37 19.04
C CYS A 1056 0.97 -31.97 19.64
N THR A 1057 -0.09 -31.80 20.43
CA THR A 1057 -0.43 -30.51 21.07
C THR A 1057 0.54 -30.09 22.17
N ASN A 1058 1.28 -31.03 22.75
CA ASN A 1058 2.21 -30.77 23.84
C ASN A 1058 3.64 -30.53 23.33
N CYS A 1059 4.20 -31.50 22.58
CA CYS A 1059 5.61 -31.42 22.12
C CYS A 1059 5.78 -30.92 20.67
N ASN A 1060 4.70 -30.64 19.94
CA ASN A 1060 4.71 -30.17 18.55
C ASN A 1060 5.37 -31.10 17.52
N SER A 1061 5.76 -32.33 17.89
CA SER A 1061 6.22 -33.34 16.94
C SER A 1061 5.18 -33.55 15.83
N LYS A 1062 5.66 -33.49 14.58
CA LYS A 1062 4.85 -33.70 13.38
C LYS A 1062 5.04 -35.12 12.87
N TYR A 1063 3.95 -35.79 12.58
CA TYR A 1063 3.92 -37.13 12.01
C TYR A 1063 3.21 -37.09 10.66
N ARG A 1064 3.82 -37.69 9.64
CA ARG A 1064 3.19 -37.83 8.32
C ARG A 1064 1.97 -38.77 8.35
N ARG A 1065 1.96 -39.74 9.27
CA ARG A 1065 0.88 -40.69 9.50
C ARG A 1065 0.67 -40.86 11.00
N ILE A 1066 -0.55 -41.17 11.42
CA ILE A 1066 -0.82 -41.43 12.82
C ILE A 1066 -0.08 -42.72 13.24
N PRO A 1067 0.70 -42.72 14.34
CA PRO A 1067 1.21 -43.95 14.92
C PRO A 1067 0.06 -44.89 15.27
N LEU A 1068 0.25 -46.21 15.11
CA LEU A 1068 -0.78 -47.20 15.42
C LEU A 1068 -1.24 -47.15 16.89
N SER A 1069 -0.40 -46.64 17.79
CA SER A 1069 -0.73 -46.40 19.19
C SER A 1069 -1.73 -45.24 19.41
N GLY A 1070 -2.02 -44.43 18.39
CA GLY A 1070 -2.91 -43.26 18.47
C GLY A 1070 -2.33 -42.05 19.22
N ILE A 1071 -1.21 -42.24 19.92
CA ILE A 1071 -0.55 -41.24 20.77
C ILE A 1071 0.83 -40.85 20.21
N CYS A 1072 1.32 -39.69 20.63
CA CYS A 1072 2.65 -39.21 20.31
C CYS A 1072 3.73 -40.14 20.86
N THR A 1073 4.63 -40.61 19.99
CA THR A 1073 5.75 -41.49 20.38
C THR A 1073 6.78 -40.83 21.28
N ASN A 1074 6.83 -39.48 21.32
CA ASN A 1074 7.80 -38.74 22.13
C ASN A 1074 7.29 -38.42 23.54
N CYS A 1075 6.01 -38.07 23.70
CA CYS A 1075 5.47 -37.60 24.99
C CYS A 1075 4.17 -38.29 25.45
N GLY A 1076 3.66 -39.26 24.69
CA GLY A 1076 2.45 -40.02 25.04
C GLY A 1076 1.14 -39.25 24.97
N HIS A 1077 1.15 -38.00 24.51
CA HIS A 1077 -0.04 -37.16 24.40
C HIS A 1077 -0.77 -37.28 23.05
N ASP A 1078 -1.99 -36.77 22.97
CA ASP A 1078 -2.84 -36.90 21.80
C ASP A 1078 -2.28 -36.14 20.58
N LEU A 1079 -2.60 -36.68 19.41
CA LEU A 1079 -2.24 -36.10 18.12
C LEU A 1079 -3.46 -35.41 17.52
N ASN A 1080 -3.30 -34.13 17.17
CA ASN A 1080 -4.33 -33.37 16.48
C ASN A 1080 -4.07 -33.29 14.98
N LEU A 1081 -5.18 -33.22 14.24
CA LEU A 1081 -5.19 -32.89 12.82
C LEU A 1081 -4.64 -31.47 12.61
N THR A 1082 -3.90 -31.26 11.52
CA THR A 1082 -3.42 -29.92 11.14
C THR A 1082 -4.47 -29.14 10.36
N VAL A 1083 -5.36 -29.84 9.65
CA VAL A 1083 -6.52 -29.28 8.96
C VAL A 1083 -7.77 -29.97 9.51
N HIS A 1084 -8.72 -29.19 10.02
CA HIS A 1084 -9.97 -29.72 10.57
C HIS A 1084 -11.09 -29.70 9.53
N GLU A 1085 -12.07 -30.61 9.66
CA GLU A 1085 -13.26 -30.68 8.79
C GLU A 1085 -13.97 -29.32 8.66
N LYS A 1086 -14.12 -28.58 9.77
CA LYS A 1086 -14.74 -27.25 9.78
C LYS A 1086 -14.07 -26.27 8.81
N SER A 1087 -12.76 -26.36 8.64
CA SER A 1087 -12.02 -25.51 7.69
C SER A 1087 -12.33 -25.89 6.24
N VAL A 1088 -12.57 -27.17 5.97
CA VAL A 1088 -12.92 -27.68 4.63
C VAL A 1088 -14.34 -27.28 4.23
N ARG A 1089 -15.30 -27.40 5.16
CA ARG A 1089 -16.72 -27.06 4.92
C ARG A 1089 -17.06 -25.58 5.08
N LYS A 1090 -16.09 -24.72 5.41
CA LYS A 1090 -16.29 -23.32 5.83
C LYS A 1090 -17.21 -22.51 4.90
N TYR A 1091 -17.08 -22.67 3.58
CA TYR A 1091 -17.82 -21.89 2.59
C TYR A 1091 -18.92 -22.66 1.85
N LEU A 1092 -19.11 -23.95 2.18
CA LEU A 1092 -20.03 -24.82 1.43
C LEU A 1092 -21.49 -24.33 1.53
N GLY A 1093 -21.97 -24.12 2.76
CA GLY A 1093 -23.35 -23.66 2.98
C GLY A 1093 -23.62 -22.30 2.32
N VAL A 1094 -22.70 -21.34 2.48
CA VAL A 1094 -22.80 -20.03 1.83
C VAL A 1094 -22.83 -20.15 0.31
N SER A 1095 -22.03 -21.05 -0.27
CA SER A 1095 -22.01 -21.27 -1.72
C SER A 1095 -23.33 -21.85 -2.23
N GLN A 1096 -23.94 -22.77 -1.47
CA GLN A 1096 -25.25 -23.37 -1.80
C GLN A 1096 -26.36 -22.31 -1.72
N ASP A 1097 -26.43 -21.56 -0.61
CA ASP A 1097 -27.40 -20.50 -0.41
C ASP A 1097 -27.35 -19.45 -1.52
N VAL A 1098 -26.13 -19.08 -1.96
CA VAL A 1098 -25.93 -18.11 -3.04
C VAL A 1098 -26.36 -18.69 -4.40
N CYS A 1099 -26.03 -19.95 -4.69
CA CYS A 1099 -26.47 -20.63 -5.91
C CYS A 1099 -28.00 -20.67 -6.03
N GLU A 1100 -28.69 -20.93 -4.93
CA GLU A 1100 -30.17 -20.97 -4.88
C GLU A 1100 -30.78 -19.56 -4.99
N LYS A 1101 -30.27 -18.59 -4.22
CA LYS A 1101 -30.86 -17.24 -4.12
C LYS A 1101 -30.65 -16.39 -5.38
N TYR A 1102 -29.52 -16.55 -6.08
CA TYR A 1102 -29.12 -15.65 -7.17
C TYR A 1102 -29.24 -16.25 -8.59
N GLY A 1103 -29.62 -17.52 -8.70
CA GLY A 1103 -29.86 -18.17 -10.00
C GLY A 1103 -28.59 -18.30 -10.84
N MET A 1104 -27.66 -19.15 -10.38
CA MET A 1104 -26.36 -19.34 -11.00
C MET A 1104 -26.37 -20.24 -12.24
N SER A 1105 -25.27 -20.21 -13.01
CA SER A 1105 -25.11 -21.11 -14.16
C SER A 1105 -25.08 -22.57 -13.69
N ASP A 1106 -25.65 -23.46 -14.48
CA ASP A 1106 -25.72 -24.89 -14.17
C ASP A 1106 -24.34 -25.47 -13.86
N TYR A 1107 -23.33 -25.07 -14.64
CA TYR A 1107 -21.94 -25.46 -14.42
C TYR A 1107 -21.42 -25.11 -13.02
N THR A 1108 -21.67 -23.89 -12.54
CA THR A 1108 -21.19 -23.46 -11.21
C THR A 1108 -21.91 -24.22 -10.10
N ARG A 1109 -23.22 -24.38 -10.26
CA ARG A 1109 -24.07 -25.12 -9.31
C ARG A 1109 -23.65 -26.59 -9.21
N GLU A 1110 -23.50 -27.28 -10.34
CA GLU A 1110 -23.04 -28.67 -10.40
C GLU A 1110 -21.65 -28.82 -9.77
N ARG A 1111 -20.74 -27.86 -9.98
CA ARG A 1111 -19.41 -27.91 -9.34
C ARG A 1111 -19.47 -27.80 -7.82
N VAL A 1112 -20.31 -26.93 -7.29
CA VAL A 1112 -20.51 -26.82 -5.83
C VAL A 1112 -21.14 -28.11 -5.28
N GLU A 1113 -22.10 -28.68 -6.00
CA GLU A 1113 -22.74 -29.96 -5.63
C GLU A 1113 -21.77 -31.14 -5.64
N ILE A 1114 -20.98 -31.29 -6.71
CA ILE A 1114 -19.92 -32.30 -6.81
C ILE A 1114 -18.92 -32.17 -5.65
N LEU A 1115 -18.57 -30.93 -5.29
CA LEU A 1115 -17.69 -30.66 -4.16
C LEU A 1115 -18.34 -31.06 -2.83
N SER A 1116 -19.63 -30.77 -2.65
CA SER A 1116 -20.43 -31.21 -1.49
C SER A 1116 -20.41 -32.73 -1.37
N ILE A 1117 -20.73 -33.44 -2.45
CA ILE A 1117 -20.74 -34.90 -2.51
C ILE A 1117 -19.35 -35.46 -2.19
N SER A 1118 -18.29 -34.84 -2.71
CA SER A 1118 -16.91 -35.25 -2.45
C SER A 1118 -16.54 -35.06 -0.96
N MET A 1119 -16.97 -33.97 -0.33
CA MET A 1119 -16.77 -33.75 1.10
C MET A 1119 -17.57 -34.75 1.94
N ASP A 1120 -18.86 -34.96 1.61
CA ASP A 1120 -19.72 -35.89 2.33
C ASP A 1120 -19.22 -37.32 2.23
N SER A 1121 -18.75 -37.76 1.05
CA SER A 1121 -18.15 -39.08 0.88
C SER A 1121 -16.86 -39.27 1.70
N LEU A 1122 -16.12 -38.19 1.97
CA LEU A 1122 -14.89 -38.26 2.77
C LEU A 1122 -15.18 -38.32 4.29
N PHE A 1123 -16.16 -37.55 4.76
CA PHE A 1123 -16.42 -37.36 6.18
C PHE A 1123 -17.55 -38.23 6.74
N ASN A 1124 -18.52 -38.60 5.92
CA ASN A 1124 -19.63 -39.46 6.33
C ASN A 1124 -19.31 -40.91 5.98
N ASN A 1125 -19.47 -41.81 6.95
CA ASN A 1125 -19.36 -43.24 6.73
C ASN A 1125 -20.76 -43.79 6.45
N ASP A 1126 -20.98 -44.39 5.28
CA ASP A 1126 -22.27 -44.98 4.90
C ASP A 1126 -22.80 -46.03 5.90
N LYS A 1127 -21.91 -46.59 6.74
CA LYS A 1127 -22.27 -47.55 7.80
C LYS A 1127 -22.74 -46.91 9.11
N VAL A 1128 -22.56 -45.60 9.29
CA VAL A 1128 -22.90 -44.87 10.53
C VAL A 1128 -23.63 -43.57 10.17
N LYS A 1129 -24.95 -43.64 9.94
CA LYS A 1129 -25.80 -42.46 9.73
C LYS A 1129 -26.22 -41.84 11.07
N LYS A 1130 -25.83 -40.59 11.32
CA LYS A 1130 -26.46 -39.75 12.35
C LYS A 1130 -27.68 -39.08 11.75
N CYS A 1131 -28.86 -39.69 11.91
CA CYS A 1131 -30.11 -39.09 11.48
C CYS A 1131 -30.55 -37.99 12.46
N LYS A 1132 -31.05 -36.86 11.95
CA LYS A 1132 -31.78 -35.87 12.73
C LYS A 1132 -33.23 -36.34 12.91
N LEU A 1133 -33.90 -35.88 13.97
CA LEU A 1133 -35.31 -36.22 14.21
C LEU A 1133 -36.19 -35.81 13.02
N SER A 1134 -35.85 -34.70 12.36
CA SER A 1134 -36.49 -34.18 11.14
C SER A 1134 -36.34 -35.07 9.91
N ASP A 1135 -35.42 -36.03 9.91
CA ASP A 1135 -35.25 -36.96 8.78
C ASP A 1135 -36.25 -38.13 8.85
N PHE A 1136 -37.02 -38.22 9.95
CA PHE A 1136 -38.02 -39.26 10.21
C PHE A 1136 -39.47 -38.76 10.14
N PHE A 1137 -39.67 -37.45 10.02
CA PHE A 1137 -40.97 -36.80 9.82
C PHE A 1137 -40.98 -36.14 8.45
#